data_AF-M3W5R8-F1
#
_entry.id   AF-M3W5R8-F1
#
_cell.length_a   1.000
_cell.length_b   1.000
_cell.length_c   1.000
_cell.angle_alpha   90.00
_cell.angle_beta   90.00
_cell.angle_gamma   90.00
#
_symmetry.space_group_name_H-M   'P 1'
#
loop_
_entity.id
_entity.type
_entity.pdbx_description
1 polymer ?
#
loop_
_entity_poly.entity_id
_entity_poly.type
_entity_poly.pdbx_seq_one_letter_code
_entity_poly.pdbx_strand_id
1 'polypeptide(L)'
;MQLCLCRLSDHDLKVAHGELVGMQLLLEDVLLSNYHMIMEDHGGSPQQDTLDKNTQPDLSRVPGFRSQFQSSPKVSELLRGPCNTMMSLAFLRSFLVLWKQLEVLKDHWGQLKLQGQDGSSVSLHNQFSELYRTDILYPSMKAIARRMGKEDEFEDLIISSQSILPPEGASEIEIKIQQLQKLLENLEIHMIQEVLRKVKRERALVVSEKSKDQGTLPTDLWKHHVMKENFSVIRPQIVEKFVQRLMENYQDGGLEITFRKEHLEACLLSLGCDVMARERSNFESYSMYYEHVLEHARQKLCQKEQELDLIRRGSGPPEDNAGQVAELSHNMIMEITALRARLTDLEEENLNLKEKIRKEVQEEYEALVQALFVTCLDIKEKLDENQMNLIQKVCELIGEVRTEGIDNMKALKKKWGSARPDEGMKENPAKEQLRALEQDNCRLSALVCKVRSLGHWRLAVQRARFQGQLNRAEKEAMQSQKECLSIKLMAEREAVLFHQQLGVLRQALAGAQAANTRMRKQQDNQAQLLRELQHRVTEEAHHRQQLDLMKASGMEKLLEDVRQKDQHLQLLTEEAERASKLGRLQQKRTQTELRQLRSRLVQERSVKLDAFQRIEELQSQLNDAERLSVQMSSPGGLISRAQYSLSSASTSFRYSQQHLLKANLMSSKIARRIQRPETVPIKHKKRIDNVFLPNVVENVHLSAFQVHTAPSIIPEGPNW
;
A
#
# COMPACT_ATOMS: atom_id res chain seq x y z
N MET A 1 47.69 -23.86 39.56
CA MET A 1 46.63 -22.86 39.75
C MET A 1 45.58 -23.44 40.69
N GLN A 2 45.33 -22.84 41.85
CA GLN A 2 44.15 -23.17 42.66
C GLN A 2 43.04 -22.17 42.30
N LEU A 3 42.14 -22.57 41.40
CA LEU A 3 40.92 -21.82 41.13
C LEU A 3 39.90 -22.11 42.25
N CYS A 4 39.16 -21.09 42.66
CA CYS A 4 38.19 -21.20 43.77
C CYS A 4 36.96 -22.03 43.38
N LEU A 5 37.03 -23.34 43.56
CA LEU A 5 35.91 -24.29 43.41
C LEU A 5 34.91 -24.24 44.58
N CYS A 6 34.76 -23.09 45.23
CA CYS A 6 34.19 -22.92 46.58
C CYS A 6 32.65 -23.09 46.69
N ARG A 7 32.03 -23.82 45.76
CA ARG A 7 30.59 -24.18 45.76
C ARG A 7 30.31 -25.60 45.25
N LEU A 8 31.35 -26.39 44.95
CA LEU A 8 31.21 -27.80 44.55
C LEU A 8 31.04 -28.71 45.78
N SER A 9 30.36 -29.84 45.62
CA SER A 9 30.35 -30.87 46.67
C SER A 9 31.71 -31.55 46.80
N ASP A 10 31.99 -32.24 47.91
CA ASP A 10 33.24 -33.00 48.09
C ASP A 10 33.46 -34.09 47.03
N HIS A 11 32.39 -34.53 46.35
CA HIS A 11 32.49 -35.44 45.19
C HIS A 11 32.91 -34.67 43.94
N ASP A 12 32.18 -33.61 43.59
CA ASP A 12 32.44 -32.81 42.38
C ASP A 12 33.81 -32.11 42.45
N LEU A 13 34.25 -31.72 43.64
CA LEU A 13 35.57 -31.14 43.89
C LEU A 13 36.69 -32.17 43.66
N LYS A 14 36.49 -33.45 43.99
CA LYS A 14 37.44 -34.52 43.64
C LYS A 14 37.49 -34.79 42.13
N VAL A 15 36.33 -34.78 41.47
CA VAL A 15 36.25 -34.90 40.00
C VAL A 15 36.98 -33.72 39.34
N ALA A 16 36.66 -32.48 39.73
CA ALA A 16 37.31 -31.28 39.19
C ALA A 16 38.83 -31.25 39.44
N HIS A 17 39.31 -31.72 40.59
CA HIS A 17 40.75 -31.89 40.82
C HIS A 17 41.36 -33.00 39.94
N GLY A 18 40.67 -34.11 39.71
CA GLY A 18 41.08 -35.15 38.77
C GLY A 18 41.23 -34.62 37.35
N GLU A 19 40.22 -33.90 36.85
CA GLU A 19 40.24 -33.25 35.54
C GLU A 19 41.37 -32.21 35.42
N LEU A 20 41.59 -31.39 36.46
CA LEU A 20 42.68 -30.41 36.47
C LEU A 20 44.08 -31.06 36.44
N VAL A 21 44.25 -32.20 37.12
CA VAL A 21 45.50 -32.98 37.06
C VAL A 21 45.64 -33.64 35.68
N GLY A 22 44.55 -34.18 35.11
CA GLY A 22 44.54 -34.71 33.75
C GLY A 22 44.93 -33.66 32.70
N MET A 23 44.39 -32.44 32.80
CA MET A 23 44.78 -31.31 31.97
C MET A 23 46.26 -30.94 32.17
N GLN A 24 46.79 -30.95 33.39
CA GLN A 24 48.20 -30.66 33.63
C GLN A 24 49.11 -31.70 32.94
N LEU A 25 48.83 -33.00 33.13
CA LEU A 25 49.59 -34.08 32.50
C LEU A 25 49.53 -33.99 30.97
N LEU A 26 48.36 -33.69 30.40
CA LEU A 26 48.20 -33.51 28.95
C LEU A 26 49.04 -32.34 28.41
N LEU A 27 49.12 -31.22 29.13
CA LEU A 27 49.94 -30.07 28.73
C LEU A 27 51.44 -30.35 28.89
N GLU A 28 51.84 -31.19 29.86
CA GLU A 28 53.21 -31.67 30.01
C GLU A 28 53.60 -32.63 28.88
N ASP A 29 52.76 -33.60 28.54
CA ASP A 29 52.96 -34.53 27.40
C ASP A 29 53.01 -33.78 26.05
N VAL A 30 52.13 -32.79 25.86
CA VAL A 30 52.14 -31.92 24.66
C VAL A 30 53.46 -31.15 24.56
N LEU A 31 53.99 -30.63 25.68
CA LEU A 31 55.31 -29.99 25.68
C LEU A 31 56.42 -30.99 25.32
N LEU A 32 56.39 -32.20 25.89
CA LEU A 32 57.37 -33.25 25.59
C LEU A 32 57.37 -33.65 24.10
N SER A 33 56.19 -33.73 23.47
CA SER A 33 56.07 -34.05 22.04
C SER A 33 56.73 -33.00 21.12
N ASN A 34 56.76 -31.72 21.54
CA ASN A 34 57.43 -30.65 20.80
C ASN A 34 58.96 -30.82 20.77
N TYR A 35 59.56 -31.30 21.88
CA TYR A 35 61.01 -31.51 21.94
C TYR A 35 61.48 -32.63 20.99
N HIS A 36 60.64 -33.64 20.74
CA HIS A 36 60.94 -34.69 19.76
C HIS A 36 60.97 -34.16 18.33
N MET A 37 59.97 -33.36 17.92
CA MET A 37 59.92 -32.75 16.59
C MET A 37 61.12 -31.83 16.30
N ILE A 38 61.55 -31.02 17.28
CA ILE A 38 62.67 -30.08 17.10
C ILE A 38 64.03 -30.81 17.01
N MET A 39 64.17 -32.01 17.59
CA MET A 39 65.41 -32.79 17.47
C MET A 39 65.55 -33.51 16.13
N GLU A 40 64.46 -33.93 15.49
CA GLU A 40 64.52 -34.57 14.16
C GLU A 40 64.85 -33.55 13.05
N ASP A 41 64.35 -32.33 13.16
CA ASP A 41 64.51 -31.26 12.14
C ASP A 41 65.90 -30.58 12.13
N HIS A 42 66.86 -31.09 12.92
CA HIS A 42 68.25 -30.62 12.95
C HIS A 42 69.26 -31.66 12.44
N GLY A 43 68.78 -32.80 11.93
CA GLY A 43 69.60 -33.87 11.34
C GLY A 43 69.95 -33.70 9.86
N GLY A 44 69.65 -32.54 9.23
CA GLY A 44 69.72 -32.39 7.77
C GLY A 44 70.37 -31.10 7.26
N SER A 45 71.67 -31.13 6.97
CA SER A 45 72.25 -30.32 5.87
C SER A 45 73.52 -30.99 5.30
N PRO A 46 73.88 -30.78 4.02
CA PRO A 46 74.60 -31.79 3.25
C PRO A 46 76.02 -31.39 2.81
N GLN A 47 77.01 -32.30 2.97
CA GLN A 47 78.14 -32.36 2.02
C GLN A 47 78.93 -33.69 2.01
N GLN A 48 79.03 -34.27 0.81
CA GLN A 48 80.09 -35.13 0.22
C GLN A 48 80.60 -36.41 0.93
N ASP A 49 80.29 -37.53 0.28
CA ASP A 49 81.16 -38.66 -0.07
C ASP A 49 82.31 -39.08 0.88
N THR A 50 82.19 -40.26 1.51
CA THR A 50 82.82 -41.49 0.97
C THR A 50 82.53 -42.77 1.80
N LEU A 51 82.09 -43.81 1.09
CA LEU A 51 82.48 -45.24 1.16
C LEU A 51 82.54 -46.04 2.50
N ASP A 52 81.91 -47.22 2.40
CA ASP A 52 82.15 -48.52 3.09
C ASP A 52 81.49 -48.89 4.45
N LYS A 53 80.45 -49.73 4.31
CA LYS A 53 80.24 -51.08 4.91
C LYS A 53 80.76 -51.35 6.34
N ASN A 54 79.86 -51.85 7.22
CA ASN A 54 79.77 -53.31 7.50
C ASN A 54 78.67 -53.71 8.53
N THR A 55 78.12 -54.92 8.33
CA THR A 55 77.55 -55.87 9.33
C THR A 55 76.19 -55.61 10.03
N GLN A 56 75.16 -56.26 9.49
CA GLN A 56 73.96 -56.83 10.17
C GLN A 56 74.32 -58.17 10.90
N PRO A 57 73.41 -58.92 11.57
CA PRO A 57 72.28 -58.61 12.48
C PRO A 57 72.26 -59.53 13.76
N ASP A 58 71.28 -59.40 14.69
CA ASP A 58 70.28 -60.48 15.01
C ASP A 58 69.46 -60.36 16.33
N LEU A 59 68.13 -60.45 16.15
CA LEU A 59 67.06 -61.20 16.87
C LEU A 59 67.14 -61.64 18.36
N SER A 60 66.15 -61.20 19.16
CA SER A 60 65.11 -62.03 19.86
C SER A 60 64.20 -61.10 20.72
N ARG A 61 62.86 -61.00 20.60
CA ARG A 61 61.70 -61.92 20.58
C ARG A 61 61.05 -62.22 21.97
N VAL A 62 60.27 -61.23 22.47
CA VAL A 62 58.88 -61.36 23.05
C VAL A 62 58.65 -62.23 24.33
N PRO A 63 57.72 -61.91 25.26
CA PRO A 63 57.28 -60.62 25.84
C PRO A 63 57.33 -60.63 27.41
N GLY A 64 57.00 -59.52 28.08
CA GLY A 64 56.90 -59.52 29.55
C GLY A 64 56.09 -58.37 30.16
N PHE A 65 54.79 -58.61 30.43
CA PHE A 65 53.96 -57.70 31.21
C PHE A 65 54.50 -57.58 32.65
N ARG A 66 54.93 -56.37 33.05
CA ARG A 66 55.00 -55.98 34.47
C ARG A 66 54.85 -54.48 34.61
N SER A 67 53.78 -54.04 35.27
CA SER A 67 53.66 -52.66 35.69
C SER A 67 54.74 -52.33 36.72
N GLN A 68 55.50 -51.26 36.46
CA GLN A 68 56.30 -50.64 37.50
C GLN A 68 56.37 -49.12 37.25
N PHE A 69 55.40 -48.41 37.82
CA PHE A 69 55.56 -46.99 38.10
C PHE A 69 56.69 -46.82 39.14
N GLN A 70 57.93 -46.69 38.66
CA GLN A 70 59.04 -46.19 39.47
C GLN A 70 59.30 -44.74 39.06
N SER A 71 58.80 -43.82 39.88
CA SER A 71 59.11 -42.40 39.79
C SER A 71 60.60 -42.16 40.12
N SER A 72 61.42 -41.99 39.08
CA SER A 72 62.83 -41.59 39.22
C SER A 72 62.99 -40.08 38.94
N PRO A 73 63.24 -39.24 39.95
CA PRO A 73 63.36 -37.80 39.78
C PRO A 73 64.79 -37.39 39.35
N LYS A 74 65.37 -38.04 38.33
CA LYS A 74 66.81 -37.87 37.97
C LYS A 74 67.17 -37.80 36.49
N VAL A 75 66.21 -37.71 35.56
CA VAL A 75 66.51 -37.56 34.12
C VAL A 75 66.29 -36.12 33.60
N SER A 76 65.56 -35.28 34.35
CA SER A 76 65.17 -33.93 33.90
C SER A 76 66.25 -32.83 34.03
N GLU A 77 67.46 -33.14 34.52
CA GLU A 77 68.54 -32.15 34.67
C GLU A 77 69.52 -32.07 33.48
N LEU A 78 69.55 -33.07 32.60
CA LEU A 78 70.58 -33.19 31.55
C LEU A 78 70.21 -32.69 30.15
N LEU A 79 68.99 -32.17 29.96
CA LEU A 79 68.49 -31.66 28.67
C LEU A 79 67.99 -30.21 28.72
N ARG A 80 68.44 -29.43 29.71
CA ARG A 80 68.10 -28.00 29.82
C ARG A 80 69.00 -27.11 28.95
N GLY A 81 68.90 -27.27 27.64
CA GLY A 81 69.18 -26.15 26.73
C GLY A 81 68.16 -25.02 27.00
N PRO A 82 68.52 -23.74 26.81
CA PRO A 82 67.59 -22.63 27.03
C PRO A 82 66.61 -22.51 25.86
N CYS A 83 65.69 -23.47 25.73
CA CYS A 83 64.51 -23.30 24.90
C CYS A 83 63.71 -22.13 25.46
N ASN A 84 63.40 -21.16 24.60
CA ASN A 84 62.68 -19.95 24.99
C ASN A 84 61.36 -20.33 25.69
N THR A 85 61.23 -20.01 26.98
CA THR A 85 59.98 -20.20 27.73
C THR A 85 58.79 -19.54 27.02
N MET A 86 59.05 -18.45 26.30
CA MET A 86 58.10 -17.77 25.42
C MET A 86 57.61 -18.62 24.23
N MET A 87 58.45 -19.48 23.66
CA MET A 87 58.06 -20.44 22.61
C MET A 87 57.23 -21.59 23.19
N SER A 88 57.62 -22.16 24.33
CA SER A 88 56.84 -23.18 25.03
C SER A 88 55.45 -22.66 25.44
N LEU A 89 55.38 -21.42 25.93
CA LEU A 89 54.10 -20.74 26.24
C LEU A 89 53.28 -20.42 24.98
N ALA A 90 53.92 -20.02 23.87
CA ALA A 90 53.22 -19.80 22.60
C ALA A 90 52.64 -21.10 22.03
N PHE A 91 53.37 -22.21 22.16
CA PHE A 91 52.95 -23.55 21.73
C PHE A 91 51.81 -24.12 22.59
N LEU A 92 51.89 -23.97 23.92
CA LEU A 92 50.76 -24.27 24.81
C LEU A 92 49.53 -23.44 24.45
N ARG A 93 49.73 -22.15 24.13
CA ARG A 93 48.64 -21.26 23.72
C ARG A 93 48.02 -21.68 22.38
N SER A 94 48.81 -22.12 21.39
CA SER A 94 48.25 -22.61 20.12
C SER A 94 47.50 -23.94 20.31
N PHE A 95 48.00 -24.85 21.13
CA PHE A 95 47.28 -26.09 21.49
C PHE A 95 45.96 -25.80 22.21
N LEU A 96 45.94 -24.89 23.19
CA LEU A 96 44.70 -24.52 23.88
C LEU A 96 43.69 -23.82 22.96
N VAL A 97 44.15 -23.04 21.98
CA VAL A 97 43.28 -22.46 20.94
C VAL A 97 42.71 -23.55 20.03
N LEU A 98 43.54 -24.49 19.58
CA LEU A 98 43.13 -25.65 18.77
C LEU A 98 42.08 -26.50 19.51
N TRP A 99 42.32 -26.83 20.77
CA TRP A 99 41.38 -27.61 21.58
C TRP A 99 40.06 -26.85 21.79
N LYS A 100 40.11 -25.54 22.08
CA LYS A 100 38.90 -24.71 22.17
C LYS A 100 38.11 -24.68 20.86
N GLN A 101 38.79 -24.56 19.72
CA GLN A 101 38.16 -24.61 18.39
C GLN A 101 37.50 -25.96 18.14
N LEU A 102 38.17 -27.06 18.51
CA LEU A 102 37.64 -28.41 18.39
C LEU A 102 36.34 -28.58 19.20
N GLU A 103 36.31 -28.21 20.48
CA GLU A 103 35.13 -28.38 21.32
C GLU A 103 33.93 -27.54 20.85
N VAL A 104 34.16 -26.29 20.40
CA VAL A 104 33.10 -25.42 19.85
C VAL A 104 32.52 -26.01 18.55
N LEU A 105 33.36 -26.52 17.65
CA LEU A 105 32.89 -27.10 16.38
C LEU A 105 32.25 -28.48 16.59
N LYS A 106 32.70 -29.24 17.57
CA LYS A 106 32.12 -30.52 18.02
C LYS A 106 30.71 -30.34 18.60
N ASP A 107 30.50 -29.30 19.42
CA ASP A 107 29.16 -28.93 19.92
C ASP A 107 28.23 -28.52 18.76
N HIS A 108 28.66 -27.61 17.90
CA HIS A 108 27.86 -27.17 16.74
C HIS A 108 27.52 -28.32 15.77
N TRP A 109 28.50 -29.20 15.48
CA TRP A 109 28.29 -30.40 14.69
C TRP A 109 27.29 -31.37 15.35
N GLY A 110 27.35 -31.52 16.67
CA GLY A 110 26.39 -32.32 17.46
C GLY A 110 24.96 -31.79 17.34
N GLN A 111 24.78 -30.48 17.52
CA GLN A 111 23.48 -29.81 17.39
C GLN A 111 22.86 -30.01 15.99
N LEU A 112 23.67 -29.94 14.93
CA LEU A 112 23.23 -30.19 13.56
C LEU A 112 22.84 -31.66 13.31
N LYS A 113 23.65 -32.61 13.78
CA LYS A 113 23.39 -34.06 13.63
C LYS A 113 22.15 -34.51 14.42
N LEU A 114 21.88 -33.89 15.57
CA LEU A 114 20.71 -34.17 16.42
C LEU A 114 19.47 -33.29 16.09
N GLN A 115 19.49 -32.57 14.97
CA GLN A 115 18.39 -31.73 14.46
C GLN A 115 17.85 -30.71 15.47
N GLY A 116 18.69 -30.19 16.37
CA GLY A 116 18.31 -29.15 17.33
C GLY A 116 17.29 -29.58 18.39
N GLN A 117 17.26 -30.85 18.79
CA GLN A 117 16.51 -31.25 19.99
C GLN A 117 17.21 -30.73 21.25
N ASP A 118 16.51 -29.93 22.06
CA ASP A 118 17.05 -29.33 23.28
C ASP A 118 17.54 -30.40 24.29
N GLY A 119 18.74 -30.18 24.81
CA GLY A 119 19.50 -31.22 25.52
C GLY A 119 19.12 -31.42 26.99
N SER A 120 19.08 -32.69 27.41
CA SER A 120 19.48 -33.17 28.77
C SER A 120 19.16 -34.65 29.03
N SER A 121 18.73 -35.44 28.04
CA SER A 121 18.63 -36.90 28.20
C SER A 121 19.99 -37.59 28.06
N VAL A 122 20.28 -38.51 28.99
CA VAL A 122 21.47 -39.41 28.93
C VAL A 122 21.52 -40.19 27.60
N SER A 123 20.35 -40.53 27.03
CA SER A 123 20.28 -41.21 25.72
C SER A 123 20.84 -40.37 24.57
N LEU A 124 20.63 -39.04 24.59
CA LEU A 124 21.14 -38.14 23.54
C LEU A 124 22.66 -37.97 23.65
N HIS A 125 23.21 -37.95 24.87
CA HIS A 125 24.66 -37.92 25.06
C HIS A 125 25.34 -39.22 24.58
N ASN A 126 24.72 -40.37 24.85
CA ASN A 126 25.22 -41.65 24.34
C ASN A 126 25.18 -41.70 22.80
N GLN A 127 24.05 -41.31 22.19
CA GLN A 127 23.91 -41.24 20.74
C GLN A 127 24.91 -40.26 20.10
N PHE A 128 25.14 -39.10 20.72
CA PHE A 128 26.19 -38.15 20.30
C PHE A 128 27.59 -38.76 20.38
N SER A 129 27.90 -39.46 21.47
CA SER A 129 29.19 -40.13 21.68
C SER A 129 29.45 -41.22 20.64
N GLU A 130 28.43 -42.01 20.31
CA GLU A 130 28.49 -43.01 19.23
C GLU A 130 28.72 -42.37 17.86
N LEU A 131 27.92 -41.36 17.49
CA LEU A 131 28.08 -40.64 16.22
C LEU A 131 29.45 -39.95 16.12
N TYR A 132 29.94 -39.34 17.20
CA TYR A 132 31.28 -38.73 17.22
C TYR A 132 32.38 -39.79 17.07
N ARG A 133 32.19 -40.98 17.65
CA ARG A 133 33.11 -42.11 17.47
C ARG A 133 33.17 -42.59 16.02
N THR A 134 32.03 -42.74 15.35
CA THR A 134 31.95 -43.26 13.97
C THR A 134 32.34 -42.25 12.90
N ASP A 135 31.87 -41.01 13.01
CA ASP A 135 31.96 -40.02 11.92
C ASP A 135 33.22 -39.17 11.99
N ILE A 136 33.78 -39.01 13.20
CA ILE A 136 34.92 -38.13 13.49
C ILE A 136 36.12 -38.95 14.01
N LEU A 137 36.00 -39.56 15.20
CA LEU A 137 37.15 -40.15 15.89
C LEU A 137 37.81 -41.29 15.10
N TYR A 138 37.05 -42.30 14.69
CA TYR A 138 37.59 -43.44 13.93
C TYR A 138 38.22 -42.99 12.59
N PRO A 139 37.56 -42.18 11.74
CA PRO A 139 38.18 -41.67 10.52
C PRO A 139 39.44 -40.84 10.76
N SER A 140 39.49 -40.02 11.82
CA SER A 140 40.68 -39.24 12.17
C SER A 140 41.83 -40.14 12.63
N MET A 141 41.57 -41.14 13.48
CA MET A 141 42.61 -42.06 13.95
C MET A 141 43.12 -42.96 12.81
N LYS A 142 42.23 -43.41 11.92
CA LYS A 142 42.59 -44.14 10.69
C LYS A 142 43.45 -43.29 9.75
N ALA A 143 43.14 -42.01 9.60
CA ALA A 143 43.95 -41.09 8.80
C ALA A 143 45.36 -40.89 9.38
N ILE A 144 45.51 -40.86 10.70
CA ILE A 144 46.82 -40.82 11.38
C ILE A 144 47.56 -42.15 11.17
N ALA A 145 46.91 -43.29 11.43
CA ALA A 145 47.51 -44.61 11.22
C ALA A 145 48.02 -44.78 9.78
N ARG A 146 47.26 -44.31 8.78
CA ARG A 146 47.70 -44.27 7.37
C ARG A 146 48.91 -43.36 7.13
N ARG A 147 48.94 -42.16 7.70
CA ARG A 147 50.12 -41.26 7.62
C ARG A 147 51.36 -41.89 8.25
N MET A 148 51.19 -42.66 9.31
CA MET A 148 52.25 -43.38 10.02
C MET A 148 52.62 -44.74 9.40
N GLY A 149 51.92 -45.18 8.34
CA GLY A 149 52.14 -46.48 7.70
C GLY A 149 51.68 -47.70 8.52
N LYS A 150 50.89 -47.50 9.58
CA LYS A 150 50.39 -48.51 10.53
C LYS A 150 48.87 -48.76 10.40
N GLU A 151 48.30 -48.62 9.20
CA GLU A 151 46.84 -48.75 9.02
C GLU A 151 46.32 -50.16 9.36
N ASP A 152 47.05 -51.20 8.96
CA ASP A 152 46.65 -52.60 9.24
C ASP A 152 46.72 -52.93 10.73
N GLU A 153 47.79 -52.53 11.43
CA GLU A 153 47.94 -52.70 12.89
C GLU A 153 46.80 -52.02 13.67
N PHE A 154 46.37 -50.84 13.19
CA PHE A 154 45.29 -50.06 13.81
C PHE A 154 43.91 -50.71 13.63
N GLU A 155 43.60 -51.27 12.46
CA GLU A 155 42.33 -51.99 12.25
C GLU A 155 42.27 -53.30 13.07
N ASP A 156 43.35 -54.07 13.12
CA ASP A 156 43.44 -55.30 13.92
C ASP A 156 43.23 -55.02 15.43
N LEU A 157 43.74 -53.89 15.93
CA LEU A 157 43.51 -53.42 17.31
C LEU A 157 42.04 -53.06 17.58
N ILE A 158 41.31 -52.53 16.61
CA ILE A 158 39.89 -52.13 16.77
C ILE A 158 38.98 -53.35 16.74
N ILE A 159 39.25 -54.30 15.83
CA ILE A 159 38.53 -55.57 15.72
C ILE A 159 38.69 -56.39 17.02
N SER A 160 39.84 -56.32 17.69
CA SER A 160 40.14 -57.09 18.90
C SER A 160 39.73 -56.41 20.22
N SER A 161 39.74 -55.08 20.32
CA SER A 161 39.56 -54.37 21.61
C SER A 161 38.23 -53.63 21.81
N GLN A 162 37.41 -53.44 20.76
CA GLN A 162 36.18 -52.61 20.76
C GLN A 162 36.37 -51.12 21.16
N SER A 163 37.58 -50.68 21.51
CA SER A 163 37.90 -49.30 21.89
C SER A 163 38.78 -48.63 20.83
N ILE A 164 38.39 -47.43 20.39
CA ILE A 164 39.22 -46.61 19.49
C ILE A 164 40.33 -45.96 20.32
N LEU A 165 41.48 -46.61 20.41
CA LEU A 165 42.70 -46.07 20.99
C LEU A 165 43.51 -45.30 19.93
N PRO A 166 44.29 -44.27 20.30
CA PRO A 166 45.17 -43.59 19.35
C PRO A 166 46.28 -44.54 18.85
N PRO A 167 46.73 -44.41 17.58
CA PRO A 167 47.85 -45.20 17.06
C PRO A 167 49.14 -45.01 17.88
N GLU A 168 49.90 -46.08 18.09
CA GLU A 168 51.15 -46.02 18.87
C GLU A 168 52.19 -45.07 18.24
N GLY A 169 52.42 -43.95 18.92
CA GLY A 169 53.33 -42.87 18.50
C GLY A 169 52.63 -41.58 18.05
N ALA A 170 51.30 -41.56 17.95
CA ALA A 170 50.55 -40.35 17.57
C ALA A 170 50.60 -39.28 18.67
N SER A 171 50.88 -38.03 18.28
CA SER A 171 50.85 -36.90 19.24
C SER A 171 49.43 -36.39 19.48
N GLU A 172 49.13 -35.92 20.71
CA GLU A 172 47.81 -35.35 21.03
C GLU A 172 47.47 -34.15 20.14
N ILE A 173 48.47 -33.35 19.73
CA ILE A 173 48.26 -32.25 18.76
C ILE A 173 47.76 -32.78 17.42
N GLU A 174 48.43 -33.79 16.86
CA GLU A 174 48.04 -34.36 15.57
C GLU A 174 46.64 -34.99 15.64
N ILE A 175 46.33 -35.67 16.75
CA ILE A 175 44.99 -36.19 17.08
C ILE A 175 43.93 -35.07 17.02
N LYS A 176 44.15 -33.94 17.71
CA LYS A 176 43.19 -32.81 17.69
C LYS A 176 43.11 -32.14 16.31
N ILE A 177 44.22 -32.01 15.57
CA ILE A 177 44.22 -31.45 14.21
C ILE A 177 43.38 -32.32 13.26
N GLN A 178 43.58 -33.65 13.26
CA GLN A 178 42.83 -34.54 12.38
C GLN A 178 41.35 -34.66 12.79
N GLN A 179 41.02 -34.57 14.08
CA GLN A 179 39.63 -34.46 14.55
C GLN A 179 38.97 -33.17 14.08
N LEU A 180 39.67 -32.04 14.18
CA LEU A 180 39.19 -30.73 13.73
C LEU A 180 38.97 -30.70 12.21
N GLN A 181 39.92 -31.22 11.43
CA GLN A 181 39.78 -31.32 9.99
C GLN A 181 38.55 -32.15 9.61
N LYS A 182 38.34 -33.30 10.26
CA LYS A 182 37.19 -34.18 9.98
C LYS A 182 35.84 -33.57 10.37
N LEU A 183 35.79 -32.74 11.42
CA LEU A 183 34.61 -31.96 11.77
C LEU A 183 34.29 -30.90 10.72
N LEU A 184 35.31 -30.15 10.25
CA LEU A 184 35.13 -29.12 9.22
C LEU A 184 34.62 -29.71 7.90
N GLU A 185 35.20 -30.84 7.44
CA GLU A 185 34.70 -31.57 6.26
C GLU A 185 33.23 -31.97 6.41
N ASN A 186 32.82 -32.48 7.58
CA ASN A 186 31.43 -32.85 7.84
C ASN A 186 30.47 -31.65 7.85
N LEU A 187 30.89 -30.51 8.40
CA LEU A 187 30.12 -29.27 8.41
C LEU A 187 29.96 -28.69 7.00
N GLU A 188 31.02 -28.73 6.19
CA GLU A 188 30.99 -28.31 4.78
C GLU A 188 30.03 -29.18 3.97
N ILE A 189 30.10 -30.52 4.14
CA ILE A 189 29.15 -31.45 3.51
C ILE A 189 27.70 -31.12 3.89
N HIS A 190 27.43 -30.80 5.16
CA HIS A 190 26.09 -30.38 5.60
C HIS A 190 25.66 -29.05 4.94
N MET A 191 26.55 -28.05 4.86
CA MET A 191 26.27 -26.78 4.18
C MET A 191 25.98 -26.99 2.67
N ILE A 192 26.74 -27.85 1.99
CA ILE A 192 26.50 -28.22 0.59
C ILE A 192 25.13 -28.89 0.43
N GLN A 193 24.78 -29.83 1.31
CA GLN A 193 23.47 -30.49 1.31
C GLN A 193 22.32 -29.49 1.55
N GLU A 194 22.51 -28.52 2.43
CA GLU A 194 21.52 -27.45 2.68
C GLU A 194 21.29 -26.57 1.44
N VAL A 195 22.38 -26.16 0.77
CA VAL A 195 22.30 -25.41 -0.50
C VAL A 195 21.63 -26.25 -1.59
N LEU A 196 22.01 -27.51 -1.76
CA LEU A 196 21.35 -28.42 -2.70
C LEU A 196 19.87 -28.61 -2.38
N ARG A 197 19.47 -28.62 -1.10
CA ARG A 197 18.06 -28.67 -0.69
C ARG A 197 17.32 -27.38 -1.04
N LYS A 198 17.93 -26.20 -0.86
CA LYS A 198 17.36 -24.90 -1.28
C LYS A 198 17.19 -24.84 -2.81
N VAL A 199 18.23 -25.18 -3.57
CA VAL A 199 18.18 -25.23 -5.05
C VAL A 199 17.12 -26.23 -5.54
N LYS A 200 16.96 -27.40 -4.89
CA LYS A 200 15.88 -28.34 -5.21
C LYS A 200 14.48 -27.76 -4.96
N ARG A 201 14.29 -27.02 -3.85
CA ARG A 201 13.01 -26.32 -3.54
C ARG A 201 12.74 -25.22 -4.56
N GLU A 202 13.71 -24.37 -4.87
CA GLU A 202 13.58 -23.32 -5.89
C GLU A 202 13.29 -23.88 -7.28
N ARG A 203 14.00 -24.95 -7.68
CA ARG A 203 13.71 -25.66 -8.94
C ARG A 203 12.29 -26.24 -8.95
N ALA A 204 11.82 -26.81 -7.84
CA ALA A 204 10.46 -27.31 -7.72
C ALA A 204 9.43 -26.17 -7.82
N LEU A 205 9.68 -25.02 -7.17
CA LEU A 205 8.84 -23.83 -7.29
C LEU A 205 8.79 -23.33 -8.74
N VAL A 206 9.93 -23.18 -9.42
CA VAL A 206 10.01 -22.78 -10.84
C VAL A 206 9.28 -23.75 -11.77
N VAL A 207 9.38 -25.06 -11.52
CA VAL A 207 8.62 -26.08 -12.28
C VAL A 207 7.12 -25.97 -11.98
N SER A 208 6.73 -25.78 -10.71
CA SER A 208 5.32 -25.63 -10.33
C SER A 208 4.69 -24.35 -10.91
N GLU A 209 5.46 -23.26 -11.01
CA GLU A 209 5.01 -22.01 -11.63
C GLU A 209 4.83 -22.17 -13.14
N LYS A 210 5.79 -22.82 -13.82
CA LYS A 210 5.68 -23.20 -15.24
C LYS A 210 4.49 -24.12 -15.56
N SER A 211 4.00 -24.89 -14.58
CA SER A 211 2.85 -25.78 -14.75
C SER A 211 1.48 -25.14 -14.48
N LYS A 212 1.43 -23.85 -14.16
CA LYS A 212 0.15 -23.11 -14.02
C LYS A 212 -0.27 -22.58 -15.40
N ASP A 213 -1.44 -22.98 -15.90
CA ASP A 213 -1.96 -22.61 -17.23
C ASP A 213 -2.14 -21.10 -17.50
N GLN A 214 -1.99 -20.24 -16.49
CA GLN A 214 -2.06 -18.78 -16.61
C GLN A 214 -0.72 -18.07 -16.31
N GLY A 215 0.31 -18.80 -15.88
CA GLY A 215 1.58 -18.24 -15.39
C GLY A 215 2.73 -18.38 -16.39
N THR A 216 2.79 -17.51 -17.40
CA THR A 216 4.06 -17.33 -18.13
C THR A 216 5.07 -16.65 -17.19
N LEU A 217 6.17 -17.34 -16.86
CA LEU A 217 7.26 -16.71 -16.12
C LEU A 217 7.76 -15.45 -16.87
N PRO A 218 8.23 -14.40 -16.17
CA PRO A 218 8.73 -13.19 -16.80
C PRO A 218 9.82 -13.42 -17.87
N THR A 219 10.56 -14.52 -17.77
CA THR A 219 11.57 -14.96 -18.75
C THR A 219 11.01 -15.78 -19.92
N ASP A 220 9.85 -16.43 -19.78
CA ASP A 220 9.21 -17.18 -20.86
C ASP A 220 8.46 -16.26 -21.85
N LEU A 221 8.09 -15.03 -21.43
CA LEU A 221 7.63 -13.96 -22.35
C LEU A 221 8.62 -13.67 -23.48
N TRP A 222 9.92 -13.87 -23.24
CA TRP A 222 11.00 -13.70 -24.22
C TRP A 222 11.28 -14.96 -25.04
N LYS A 223 10.65 -16.09 -24.70
CA LYS A 223 10.81 -17.40 -25.38
C LYS A 223 9.58 -17.80 -26.20
N HIS A 224 8.45 -17.11 -26.03
CA HIS A 224 7.33 -17.28 -26.93
C HIS A 224 7.74 -16.99 -28.38
N HIS A 225 7.15 -17.76 -29.30
CA HIS A 225 7.49 -17.80 -30.71
C HIS A 225 6.93 -16.57 -31.46
N VAL A 226 7.29 -15.36 -31.02
CA VAL A 226 6.71 -14.09 -31.47
C VAL A 226 6.99 -13.83 -32.95
N MET A 227 8.06 -14.40 -33.52
CA MET A 227 8.34 -14.29 -34.95
C MET A 227 8.57 -15.68 -35.56
N LYS A 228 7.56 -16.12 -36.33
CA LYS A 228 7.67 -17.24 -37.28
C LYS A 228 8.16 -16.76 -38.66
N GLU A 229 8.66 -15.54 -38.72
CA GLU A 229 9.37 -14.96 -39.87
C GLU A 229 10.86 -15.27 -39.70
N ASN A 230 11.36 -16.24 -40.47
CA ASN A 230 12.76 -16.61 -40.45
C ASN A 230 13.59 -15.46 -41.05
N PHE A 231 14.22 -14.64 -40.20
CA PHE A 231 15.14 -13.60 -40.65
C PHE A 231 16.44 -14.24 -41.17
N SER A 232 16.44 -14.63 -42.45
CA SER A 232 17.61 -15.15 -43.15
C SER A 232 18.14 -14.11 -44.14
N VAL A 233 19.17 -13.37 -43.76
CA VAL A 233 19.93 -12.54 -44.71
C VAL A 233 20.60 -13.48 -45.71
N ILE A 234 20.16 -13.44 -46.97
CA ILE A 234 20.72 -14.26 -48.05
C ILE A 234 22.19 -13.87 -48.22
N ARG A 235 23.13 -14.82 -48.06
CA ARG A 235 24.57 -14.57 -48.27
C ARG A 235 24.79 -14.13 -49.73
N PRO A 236 25.19 -12.88 -49.98
CA PRO A 236 25.32 -12.38 -51.34
C PRO A 236 26.70 -12.77 -51.89
N GLN A 237 26.71 -13.38 -53.08
CA GLN A 237 27.90 -13.92 -53.75
C GLN A 237 28.77 -12.82 -54.39
N ILE A 238 29.11 -11.78 -53.64
CA ILE A 238 29.79 -10.58 -54.15
C ILE A 238 31.26 -10.90 -54.48
N VAL A 239 31.93 -11.63 -53.60
CA VAL A 239 33.35 -12.00 -53.79
C VAL A 239 33.49 -12.95 -54.96
N GLU A 240 32.59 -13.92 -55.05
CA GLU A 240 32.54 -14.94 -56.11
C GLU A 240 32.29 -14.27 -57.48
N LYS A 241 31.33 -13.35 -57.58
CA LYS A 241 31.06 -12.56 -58.80
C LYS A 241 32.17 -11.56 -59.16
N PHE A 242 32.92 -11.06 -58.18
CA PHE A 242 34.05 -10.18 -58.41
C PHE A 242 35.26 -10.95 -58.92
N VAL A 243 35.60 -12.08 -58.28
CA VAL A 243 36.68 -12.98 -58.73
C VAL A 243 36.41 -13.48 -60.15
N GLN A 244 35.17 -13.88 -60.45
CA GLN A 244 34.79 -14.30 -61.80
C GLN A 244 35.08 -13.20 -62.84
N ARG A 245 34.60 -11.97 -62.62
CA ARG A 245 34.80 -10.84 -63.54
C ARG A 245 36.24 -10.34 -63.60
N LEU A 246 36.98 -10.39 -62.51
CA LEU A 246 38.42 -10.08 -62.50
C LEU A 246 39.17 -11.05 -63.43
N MET A 247 38.85 -12.34 -63.34
CA MET A 247 39.44 -13.42 -64.14
C MET A 247 38.91 -13.53 -65.58
N GLU A 248 38.00 -12.67 -66.03
CA GLU A 248 37.53 -12.67 -67.44
C GLU A 248 38.58 -12.09 -68.41
N ASN A 249 39.41 -11.13 -67.98
CA ASN A 249 40.42 -10.46 -68.83
C ASN A 249 41.81 -10.40 -68.16
N TYR A 250 42.27 -11.50 -67.57
CA TYR A 250 43.63 -11.61 -67.02
C TYR A 250 44.67 -11.84 -68.13
N GLN A 251 45.90 -11.37 -67.91
CA GLN A 251 47.06 -11.73 -68.73
C GLN A 251 48.00 -12.59 -67.90
N ASP A 252 48.24 -13.81 -68.37
CA ASP A 252 49.09 -14.81 -67.71
C ASP A 252 50.56 -14.60 -68.06
N GLY A 253 51.35 -14.17 -67.07
CA GLY A 253 52.81 -14.04 -67.14
C GLY A 253 53.56 -15.23 -66.52
N GLY A 254 52.89 -16.36 -66.27
CA GLY A 254 53.46 -17.60 -65.74
C GLY A 254 53.78 -17.56 -64.23
N LEU A 255 54.53 -16.55 -63.77
CA LEU A 255 54.80 -16.29 -62.35
C LEU A 255 53.96 -15.12 -61.80
N GLU A 256 53.50 -14.22 -62.66
CA GLU A 256 52.73 -13.03 -62.29
C GLU A 256 51.47 -12.91 -63.15
N ILE A 257 50.33 -12.63 -62.52
CA ILE A 257 49.07 -12.32 -63.22
C ILE A 257 48.95 -10.80 -63.34
N THR A 258 48.82 -10.29 -64.56
CA THR A 258 48.68 -8.85 -64.80
C THR A 258 47.29 -8.51 -65.32
N PHE A 259 46.77 -7.36 -64.88
CA PHE A 259 45.45 -6.85 -65.29
C PHE A 259 45.61 -5.48 -65.94
N ARG A 260 44.84 -5.21 -67.00
CA ARG A 260 44.77 -3.86 -67.55
C ARG A 260 44.09 -2.94 -66.54
N LYS A 261 44.64 -1.74 -66.35
CA LYS A 261 44.11 -0.73 -65.41
C LYS A 261 42.61 -0.47 -65.62
N GLU A 262 42.19 -0.30 -66.87
CA GLU A 262 40.79 -0.07 -67.27
C GLU A 262 39.86 -1.22 -66.84
N HIS A 263 40.29 -2.48 -66.99
CA HIS A 263 39.50 -3.66 -66.58
C HIS A 263 39.42 -3.77 -65.05
N LEU A 264 40.52 -3.50 -64.35
CA LEU A 264 40.55 -3.48 -62.88
C LEU A 264 39.65 -2.37 -62.32
N GLU A 265 39.69 -1.18 -62.90
CA GLU A 265 38.81 -0.06 -62.54
C GLU A 265 37.33 -0.40 -62.79
N ALA A 266 37.00 -1.02 -63.92
CA ALA A 266 35.63 -1.49 -64.20
C ALA A 266 35.16 -2.58 -63.21
N CYS A 267 36.04 -3.53 -62.85
CA CYS A 267 35.73 -4.56 -61.85
C CYS A 267 35.52 -3.97 -60.45
N LEU A 268 36.36 -3.01 -60.04
CA LEU A 268 36.23 -2.31 -58.76
C LEU A 268 34.98 -1.42 -58.69
N LEU A 269 34.63 -0.73 -59.78
CA LEU A 269 33.37 0.02 -59.89
C LEU A 269 32.16 -0.91 -59.75
N SER A 270 32.16 -2.07 -60.42
CA SER A 270 31.08 -3.04 -60.26
C SER A 270 31.03 -3.64 -58.85
N LEU A 271 32.18 -3.90 -58.21
CA LEU A 271 32.23 -4.35 -56.82
C LEU A 271 31.59 -3.31 -55.89
N GLY A 272 31.89 -2.02 -56.11
CA GLY A 272 31.23 -0.92 -55.40
C GLY A 272 29.72 -0.91 -55.59
N CYS A 273 29.23 -1.10 -56.82
CA CYS A 273 27.80 -1.22 -57.12
C CYS A 273 27.15 -2.42 -56.41
N ASP A 274 27.77 -3.60 -56.44
CA ASP A 274 27.25 -4.82 -55.81
C ASP A 274 27.22 -4.72 -54.27
N VAL A 275 28.24 -4.10 -53.66
CA VAL A 275 28.27 -3.80 -52.21
C VAL A 275 27.17 -2.80 -51.86
N MET A 276 27.03 -1.71 -52.62
CA MET A 276 25.97 -0.72 -52.38
C MET A 276 24.55 -1.29 -52.60
N ALA A 277 24.37 -2.24 -53.52
CA ALA A 277 23.11 -2.96 -53.69
C ALA A 277 22.81 -3.86 -52.48
N ARG A 278 23.83 -4.55 -51.94
CA ARG A 278 23.70 -5.30 -50.68
C ARG A 278 23.30 -4.39 -49.52
N GLU A 279 23.98 -3.27 -49.31
CA GLU A 279 23.68 -2.40 -48.16
C GLU A 279 22.25 -1.86 -48.22
N ARG A 280 21.75 -1.49 -49.40
CA ARG A 280 20.35 -1.10 -49.58
C ARG A 280 19.39 -2.24 -49.24
N SER A 281 19.60 -3.42 -49.81
CA SER A 281 18.74 -4.58 -49.55
C SER A 281 18.77 -5.05 -48.08
N ASN A 282 19.94 -4.98 -47.43
CA ASN A 282 20.07 -5.21 -45.99
C ASN A 282 19.29 -4.17 -45.19
N PHE A 283 19.47 -2.87 -45.48
CA PHE A 283 18.78 -1.78 -44.80
C PHE A 283 17.27 -1.89 -44.94
N GLU A 284 16.77 -2.16 -46.15
CA GLU A 284 15.36 -2.43 -46.43
C GLU A 284 14.85 -3.63 -45.63
N SER A 285 15.60 -4.75 -45.60
CA SER A 285 15.22 -5.95 -44.84
C SER A 285 15.14 -5.70 -43.34
N TYR A 286 16.11 -4.97 -42.77
CA TYR A 286 16.06 -4.56 -41.35
C TYR A 286 14.94 -3.55 -41.09
N SER A 287 14.72 -2.58 -41.97
CA SER A 287 13.66 -1.59 -41.84
C SER A 287 12.28 -2.25 -41.82
N MET A 288 12.00 -3.14 -42.78
CA MET A 288 10.77 -3.92 -42.84
C MET A 288 10.57 -4.78 -41.57
N TYR A 289 11.63 -5.44 -41.09
CA TYR A 289 11.60 -6.20 -39.84
C TYR A 289 11.21 -5.32 -38.64
N TYR A 290 11.83 -4.15 -38.49
CA TYR A 290 11.48 -3.23 -37.40
C TYR A 290 10.07 -2.63 -37.55
N GLU A 291 9.61 -2.34 -38.77
CA GLU A 291 8.23 -1.90 -38.99
C GLU A 291 7.22 -3.00 -38.65
N HIS A 292 7.46 -4.27 -39.04
CA HIS A 292 6.63 -5.40 -38.65
C HIS A 292 6.57 -5.58 -37.11
N VAL A 293 7.71 -5.45 -36.42
CA VAL A 293 7.77 -5.50 -34.95
C VAL A 293 6.96 -4.37 -34.32
N LEU A 294 7.10 -3.14 -34.83
CA LEU A 294 6.36 -1.97 -34.35
C LEU A 294 4.85 -2.08 -34.62
N GLU A 295 4.46 -2.61 -35.78
CA GLU A 295 3.05 -2.79 -36.15
C GLU A 295 2.39 -3.91 -35.34
N HIS A 296 3.06 -5.04 -35.13
CA HIS A 296 2.61 -6.07 -34.21
C HIS A 296 2.49 -5.55 -32.76
N ALA A 297 3.46 -4.75 -32.30
CA ALA A 297 3.39 -4.11 -30.98
C ALA A 297 2.19 -3.15 -30.86
N ARG A 298 1.90 -2.34 -31.89
CA ARG A 298 0.71 -1.49 -31.97
C ARG A 298 -0.59 -2.31 -31.97
N GLN A 299 -0.68 -3.37 -32.77
CA GLN A 299 -1.85 -4.25 -32.79
C GLN A 299 -2.12 -4.88 -31.41
N LYS A 300 -1.08 -5.36 -30.74
CA LYS A 300 -1.17 -5.94 -29.39
C LYS A 300 -1.53 -4.89 -28.33
N LEU A 301 -1.06 -3.65 -28.47
CA LEU A 301 -1.46 -2.52 -27.63
C LEU A 301 -2.97 -2.23 -27.81
N CYS A 302 -3.44 -2.07 -29.05
CA CYS A 302 -4.85 -1.84 -29.36
C CYS A 302 -5.76 -2.96 -28.83
N GLN A 303 -5.34 -4.23 -28.92
CA GLN A 303 -6.07 -5.36 -28.33
C GLN A 303 -6.16 -5.22 -26.80
N LYS A 304 -5.08 -4.84 -26.12
CA LYS A 304 -5.07 -4.65 -24.66
C LYS A 304 -5.86 -3.41 -24.21
N GLU A 305 -5.85 -2.34 -24.99
CA GLU A 305 -6.73 -1.19 -24.76
C GLU A 305 -8.20 -1.59 -24.90
N GLN A 306 -8.56 -2.40 -25.90
CA GLN A 306 -9.93 -2.92 -26.07
C GLN A 306 -10.34 -3.87 -24.92
N GLU A 307 -9.46 -4.75 -24.46
CA GLU A 307 -9.70 -5.58 -23.27
C GLU A 307 -9.93 -4.71 -22.01
N LEU A 308 -9.11 -3.67 -21.79
CA LEU A 308 -9.29 -2.74 -20.68
C LEU A 308 -10.59 -1.95 -20.79
N ASP A 309 -10.98 -1.53 -21.99
CA ASP A 309 -12.24 -0.83 -22.25
C ASP A 309 -13.47 -1.72 -22.08
N LEU A 310 -13.34 -3.03 -22.34
CA LEU A 310 -14.36 -4.04 -22.04
C LEU A 310 -14.44 -4.32 -20.54
N ILE A 311 -13.32 -4.41 -19.81
CA ILE A 311 -13.31 -4.54 -18.35
C ILE A 311 -13.95 -3.29 -17.70
N ARG A 312 -13.57 -2.09 -18.16
CA ARG A 312 -14.13 -0.80 -17.71
C ARG A 312 -15.63 -0.64 -18.00
N ARG A 313 -16.15 -1.27 -19.07
CA ARG A 313 -17.59 -1.32 -19.38
C ARG A 313 -18.33 -2.47 -18.71
N GLY A 314 -17.63 -3.56 -18.40
CA GLY A 314 -18.17 -4.74 -17.71
C GLY A 314 -18.30 -4.53 -16.20
N SER A 315 -17.44 -3.70 -15.60
CA SER A 315 -17.70 -3.15 -14.29
C SER A 315 -18.85 -2.14 -14.36
N GLY A 316 -19.89 -2.36 -13.55
CA GLY A 316 -20.85 -1.31 -13.18
C GLY A 316 -20.17 -0.17 -12.39
N PRO A 317 -20.93 0.73 -11.73
CA PRO A 317 -20.33 1.70 -10.81
C PRO A 317 -19.46 0.94 -9.78
N PRO A 318 -18.29 1.47 -9.40
CA PRO A 318 -17.25 0.68 -8.74
C PRO A 318 -17.68 0.23 -7.35
N GLU A 319 -18.20 -0.99 -7.27
CA GLU A 319 -18.36 -1.71 -6.01
C GLU A 319 -16.96 -2.00 -5.45
N ASP A 320 -16.59 -1.22 -4.42
CA ASP A 320 -15.71 -1.40 -3.25
C ASP A 320 -14.47 -2.32 -3.27
N ASN A 321 -14.22 -3.14 -4.28
CA ASN A 321 -13.07 -4.05 -4.36
C ASN A 321 -11.73 -3.30 -4.28
N ALA A 322 -11.63 -2.10 -4.89
CA ALA A 322 -10.46 -1.24 -4.74
C ALA A 322 -10.33 -0.64 -3.34
N GLY A 323 -11.46 -0.35 -2.67
CA GLY A 323 -11.51 0.11 -1.29
C GLY A 323 -11.08 -0.98 -0.31
N GLN A 324 -11.63 -2.19 -0.45
CA GLN A 324 -11.28 -3.36 0.36
C GLN A 324 -9.80 -3.75 0.23
N VAL A 325 -9.23 -3.70 -0.97
CA VAL A 325 -7.78 -3.94 -1.17
C VAL A 325 -6.94 -2.80 -0.56
N ALA A 326 -7.40 -1.55 -0.63
CA ALA A 326 -6.75 -0.42 0.04
C ALA A 326 -6.81 -0.52 1.57
N GLU A 327 -7.95 -0.93 2.14
CA GLU A 327 -8.12 -1.18 3.57
C GLU A 327 -7.28 -2.37 4.05
N LEU A 328 -7.28 -3.49 3.33
CA LEU A 328 -6.47 -4.66 3.68
C LEU A 328 -4.97 -4.33 3.64
N SER A 329 -4.50 -3.61 2.61
CA SER A 329 -3.11 -3.19 2.51
C SER A 329 -2.74 -2.14 3.55
N HIS A 330 -3.65 -1.21 3.90
CA HIS A 330 -3.46 -0.28 5.01
C HIS A 330 -3.35 -1.00 6.35
N ASN A 331 -4.21 -1.99 6.62
CA ASN A 331 -4.18 -2.80 7.83
C ASN A 331 -2.88 -3.62 7.94
N MET A 332 -2.43 -4.25 6.85
CA MET A 332 -1.13 -4.93 6.81
C MET A 332 0.05 -3.95 7.06
N ILE A 333 0.00 -2.73 6.51
CA ILE A 333 1.02 -1.70 6.76
C ILE A 333 0.99 -1.27 8.24
N MET A 334 -0.18 -1.11 8.84
CA MET A 334 -0.36 -0.81 10.27
C MET A 334 0.22 -1.92 11.14
N GLU A 335 -0.09 -3.19 10.86
CA GLU A 335 0.47 -4.35 11.57
C GLU A 335 1.98 -4.43 11.43
N ILE A 336 2.52 -4.31 10.21
CA ILE A 336 3.98 -4.30 9.97
C ILE A 336 4.64 -3.14 10.72
N THR A 337 4.00 -1.97 10.80
CA THR A 337 4.52 -0.81 11.52
C THR A 337 4.49 -1.03 13.04
N ALA A 338 3.41 -1.60 13.59
CA ALA A 338 3.29 -1.96 15.00
C ALA A 338 4.29 -3.06 15.41
N LEU A 339 4.49 -4.07 14.55
CA LEU A 339 5.50 -5.11 14.76
C LEU A 339 6.93 -4.56 14.68
N ARG A 340 7.21 -3.61 13.78
CA ARG A 340 8.50 -2.90 13.73
C ARG A 340 8.75 -2.07 14.98
N ALA A 341 7.75 -1.32 15.46
CA ALA A 341 7.85 -0.55 16.70
C ALA A 341 8.13 -1.48 17.90
N ARG A 342 7.37 -2.58 18.03
CA ARG A 342 7.58 -3.57 19.09
C ARG A 342 8.96 -4.25 18.99
N LEU A 343 9.48 -4.45 17.78
CA LEU A 343 10.83 -4.98 17.58
C LEU A 343 11.89 -3.97 18.02
N THR A 344 11.74 -2.68 17.71
CA THR A 344 12.67 -1.64 18.19
C THR A 344 12.61 -1.47 19.71
N ASP A 345 11.42 -1.56 20.32
CA ASP A 345 11.27 -1.52 21.78
C ASP A 345 12.03 -2.69 22.44
N LEU A 346 11.88 -3.91 21.90
CA LEU A 346 12.60 -5.10 22.36
C LEU A 346 14.11 -5.03 22.12
N GLU A 347 14.57 -4.38 21.05
CA GLU A 347 15.99 -4.12 20.80
C GLU A 347 16.56 -3.11 21.82
N GLU A 348 15.81 -2.06 22.17
CA GLU A 348 16.18 -1.11 23.22
C GLU A 348 16.23 -1.78 24.60
N GLU A 349 15.22 -2.59 24.96
CA GLU A 349 15.23 -3.40 26.19
C GLU A 349 16.45 -4.34 26.25
N ASN A 350 16.80 -4.99 25.14
CA ASN A 350 17.95 -5.90 25.05
C ASN A 350 19.28 -5.14 25.21
N LEU A 351 19.40 -3.95 24.63
CA LEU A 351 20.56 -3.06 24.85
C LEU A 351 20.66 -2.61 26.31
N ASN A 352 19.55 -2.17 26.91
CA ASN A 352 19.47 -1.77 28.32
C ASN A 352 19.86 -2.92 29.26
N LEU A 353 19.40 -4.15 29.00
CA LEU A 353 19.79 -5.34 29.76
C LEU A 353 21.29 -5.66 29.58
N LYS A 354 21.83 -5.58 28.37
CA LYS A 354 23.27 -5.74 28.10
C LYS A 354 24.13 -4.68 28.77
N GLU A 355 23.63 -3.45 28.93
CA GLU A 355 24.31 -2.42 29.71
C GLU A 355 24.23 -2.67 31.22
N LYS A 356 23.07 -3.11 31.71
CA LYS A 356 22.88 -3.47 33.13
C LYS A 356 23.82 -4.62 33.53
N ILE A 357 23.85 -5.70 32.76
CA ILE A 357 24.77 -6.84 32.99
C ILE A 357 26.23 -6.38 32.94
N ARG A 358 26.61 -5.51 31.99
CA ARG A 358 27.98 -4.96 31.93
C ARG A 358 28.33 -4.11 33.15
N LYS A 359 27.38 -3.34 33.69
CA LYS A 359 27.55 -2.58 34.94
C LYS A 359 27.65 -3.51 36.15
N GLU A 360 26.77 -4.50 36.28
CA GLU A 360 26.80 -5.49 37.36
C GLU A 360 28.14 -6.27 37.39
N VAL A 361 28.62 -6.76 36.24
CA VAL A 361 29.93 -7.44 36.13
C VAL A 361 31.10 -6.49 36.44
N GLN A 362 31.02 -5.21 36.04
CA GLN A 362 32.03 -4.21 36.38
C GLN A 362 32.06 -3.93 37.89
N GLU A 363 30.89 -3.79 38.53
CA GLU A 363 30.75 -3.57 39.98
C GLU A 363 31.24 -4.79 40.78
N GLU A 364 30.92 -6.02 40.35
CA GLU A 364 31.45 -7.25 40.94
C GLU A 364 32.97 -7.36 40.79
N TYR A 365 33.52 -7.00 39.61
CA TYR A 365 34.96 -6.98 39.37
C TYR A 365 35.67 -5.93 40.22
N GLU A 366 35.13 -4.71 40.32
CA GLU A 366 35.66 -3.66 41.18
C GLU A 366 35.62 -4.04 42.66
N ALA A 367 34.53 -4.67 43.12
CA ALA A 367 34.43 -5.20 44.48
C ALA A 367 35.45 -6.30 44.76
N LEU A 368 35.66 -7.24 43.82
CA LEU A 368 36.68 -8.28 43.93
C LEU A 368 38.09 -7.70 43.97
N VAL A 369 38.40 -6.73 43.10
CA VAL A 369 39.69 -6.03 43.09
C VAL A 369 39.92 -5.27 44.38
N GLN A 370 38.91 -4.58 44.91
CA GLN A 370 38.99 -3.91 46.22
C GLN A 370 39.23 -4.92 47.36
N ALA A 371 38.52 -6.05 47.38
CA ALA A 371 38.70 -7.10 48.38
C ALA A 371 40.11 -7.73 48.30
N LEU A 372 40.64 -7.92 47.09
CA LEU A 372 42.01 -8.39 46.86
C LEU A 372 43.05 -7.37 47.36
N PHE A 373 42.86 -6.07 47.08
CA PHE A 373 43.73 -5.03 47.64
C PHE A 373 43.69 -4.99 49.17
N VAL A 374 42.51 -5.14 49.80
CA VAL A 374 42.37 -5.19 51.26
C VAL A 374 43.08 -6.41 51.85
N THR A 375 42.93 -7.60 51.25
CA THR A 375 43.65 -8.81 51.72
C THR A 375 45.15 -8.74 51.48
N CYS A 376 45.62 -8.14 50.38
CA CYS A 376 47.05 -7.87 50.19
C CYS A 376 47.61 -6.90 51.23
N LEU A 377 46.83 -5.92 51.68
CA LEU A 377 47.23 -5.00 52.76
C LEU A 377 47.28 -5.72 54.12
N ASP A 378 46.28 -6.55 54.47
CA ASP A 378 46.27 -7.36 55.69
C ASP A 378 47.44 -8.37 55.75
N ILE A 379 47.74 -9.06 54.64
CA ILE A 379 48.90 -9.96 54.54
C ILE A 379 50.21 -9.17 54.74
N LYS A 380 50.30 -7.95 54.19
CA LYS A 380 51.47 -7.10 54.38
C LYS A 380 51.60 -6.63 55.83
N GLU A 381 50.51 -6.19 56.45
CA GLU A 381 50.48 -5.77 57.86
C GLU A 381 50.96 -6.91 58.76
N LYS A 382 50.46 -8.14 58.56
CA LYS A 382 50.94 -9.34 59.26
C LYS A 382 52.41 -9.67 58.98
N LEU A 383 52.92 -9.40 57.77
CA LEU A 383 54.33 -9.61 57.46
C LEU A 383 55.21 -8.58 58.20
N ASP A 384 54.80 -7.31 58.19
CA ASP A 384 55.48 -6.20 58.87
C ASP A 384 55.46 -6.42 60.41
N GLU A 385 54.34 -6.89 60.98
CA GLU A 385 54.23 -7.34 62.38
C GLU A 385 55.19 -8.49 62.69
N ASN A 386 55.24 -9.52 61.84
CA ASN A 386 56.15 -10.66 62.03
C ASN A 386 57.63 -10.24 61.93
N GLN A 387 57.96 -9.29 61.06
CA GLN A 387 59.31 -8.70 60.99
C GLN A 387 59.64 -7.93 62.29
N MET A 388 58.72 -7.11 62.80
CA MET A 388 58.92 -6.41 64.07
C MET A 388 59.07 -7.37 65.25
N ASN A 389 58.24 -8.42 65.32
CA ASN A 389 58.33 -9.47 66.33
C ASN A 389 59.65 -10.25 66.25
N LEU A 390 60.18 -10.49 65.05
CA LEU A 390 61.49 -11.12 64.86
C LEU A 390 62.64 -10.20 65.28
N ILE A 391 62.59 -8.92 64.89
CA ILE A 391 63.57 -7.90 65.31
C ILE A 391 63.59 -7.78 66.84
N GLN A 392 62.41 -7.72 67.47
CA GLN A 392 62.27 -7.68 68.92
C GLN A 392 62.91 -8.90 69.60
N LYS A 393 62.59 -10.12 69.14
CA LYS A 393 63.20 -11.37 69.66
C LYS A 393 64.72 -11.43 69.47
N VAL A 394 65.23 -10.93 68.34
CA VAL A 394 66.68 -10.85 68.10
C VAL A 394 67.33 -9.81 69.03
N CYS A 395 66.69 -8.67 69.26
CA CYS A 395 67.15 -7.67 70.24
C CYS A 395 67.13 -8.20 71.68
N GLU A 396 66.09 -8.98 72.05
CA GLU A 396 65.98 -9.67 73.34
C GLU A 396 67.08 -10.70 73.51
N LEU A 397 67.28 -11.61 72.55
CA LEU A 397 68.36 -12.60 72.57
C LEU A 397 69.76 -11.96 72.63
N ILE A 398 69.99 -10.86 71.90
CA ILE A 398 71.23 -10.08 71.99
C ILE A 398 71.37 -9.46 73.40
N GLY A 399 70.27 -9.04 74.02
CA GLY A 399 70.22 -8.61 75.42
C GLY A 399 70.61 -9.73 76.38
N GLU A 400 69.96 -10.89 76.26
CA GLU A 400 70.20 -12.09 77.06
C GLU A 400 71.66 -12.55 76.97
N VAL A 401 72.19 -12.74 75.76
CA VAL A 401 73.59 -13.14 75.53
C VAL A 401 74.58 -12.10 76.08
N ARG A 402 74.25 -10.80 76.02
CA ARG A 402 75.06 -9.75 76.67
C ARG A 402 75.00 -9.84 78.19
N THR A 403 73.82 -10.08 78.79
CA THR A 403 73.70 -10.26 80.24
C THR A 403 74.38 -11.53 80.72
N GLU A 404 74.23 -12.65 80.01
CA GLU A 404 74.90 -13.92 80.30
C GLU A 404 76.41 -13.78 80.14
N GLY A 405 76.90 -13.09 79.11
CA GLY A 405 78.31 -12.77 78.95
C GLY A 405 78.86 -11.90 80.10
N ILE A 406 78.11 -10.90 80.55
CA ILE A 406 78.44 -10.07 81.72
C ILE A 406 78.45 -10.90 83.00
N ASP A 407 77.47 -11.79 83.20
CA ASP A 407 77.35 -12.59 84.42
C ASP A 407 78.34 -13.76 84.46
N ASN A 408 78.64 -14.39 83.32
CA ASN A 408 79.77 -15.30 83.16
C ASN A 408 81.10 -14.60 83.45
N MET A 409 81.29 -13.37 82.97
CA MET A 409 82.48 -12.57 83.28
C MET A 409 82.56 -12.16 84.76
N LYS A 410 81.43 -11.81 85.41
CA LYS A 410 81.35 -11.61 86.87
C LYS A 410 81.65 -12.92 87.63
N ALA A 411 81.14 -14.06 87.15
CA ALA A 411 81.35 -15.37 87.77
C ALA A 411 82.81 -15.83 87.64
N LEU A 412 83.46 -15.58 86.49
CA LEU A 412 84.90 -15.73 86.31
C LEU A 412 85.67 -14.82 87.26
N LYS A 413 85.34 -13.52 87.34
CA LYS A 413 85.96 -12.56 88.26
C LYS A 413 85.81 -12.95 89.74
N LYS A 414 84.69 -13.58 90.11
CA LYS A 414 84.45 -14.19 91.44
C LYS A 414 85.28 -15.47 91.65
N LYS A 415 85.26 -16.41 90.70
CA LYS A 415 86.02 -17.69 90.76
C LYS A 415 87.54 -17.48 90.81
N TRP A 416 88.04 -16.43 90.18
CA TRP A 416 89.47 -16.08 90.10
C TRP A 416 89.92 -15.06 91.16
N GLY A 417 89.06 -14.72 92.14
CA GLY A 417 89.49 -14.00 93.35
C GLY A 417 90.15 -12.63 93.13
N SER A 418 89.61 -11.78 92.25
CA SER A 418 90.19 -10.46 92.01
C SER A 418 89.76 -9.42 93.07
N ALA A 419 90.65 -9.16 94.03
CA ALA A 419 90.50 -8.07 95.01
C ALA A 419 90.85 -6.70 94.40
N ARG A 420 89.91 -6.08 93.67
CA ARG A 420 89.88 -4.63 93.44
C ARG A 420 88.44 -4.10 93.49
N PRO A 421 88.22 -2.88 94.03
CA PRO A 421 86.89 -2.31 94.17
C PRO A 421 86.23 -2.00 92.82
N ASP A 422 84.92 -1.87 92.88
CA ASP A 422 84.02 -1.68 91.74
C ASP A 422 84.02 -0.23 91.24
N GLU A 423 84.91 0.10 90.30
CA GLU A 423 84.75 1.30 89.47
C GLU A 423 83.65 1.02 88.44
N GLY A 424 82.45 1.48 88.78
CA GLY A 424 81.21 0.89 88.31
C GLY A 424 80.97 0.93 86.80
N MET A 425 80.25 -0.10 86.33
CA MET A 425 79.48 -0.12 85.09
C MET A 425 78.41 0.98 85.09
N LYS A 426 78.80 2.24 84.93
CA LYS A 426 77.86 3.31 84.55
C LYS A 426 77.50 3.08 83.09
N GLU A 427 76.22 2.83 82.82
CA GLU A 427 75.72 2.79 81.45
C GLU A 427 76.01 4.14 80.78
N ASN A 428 76.64 4.12 79.60
CA ASN A 428 77.00 5.34 78.89
C ASN A 428 75.73 6.12 78.53
N PRO A 429 75.54 7.38 78.97
CA PRO A 429 74.31 8.14 78.72
C PRO A 429 74.03 8.38 77.23
N ALA A 430 75.07 8.35 76.39
CA ALA A 430 74.94 8.38 74.94
C ALA A 430 74.12 7.20 74.37
N LYS A 431 74.11 6.03 75.02
CA LYS A 431 73.32 4.86 74.59
C LYS A 431 71.82 5.03 74.89
N GLU A 432 71.48 5.72 75.98
CA GLU A 432 70.09 6.05 76.32
C GLU A 432 69.53 7.10 75.35
N GLN A 433 70.33 8.12 75.03
CA GLN A 433 69.97 9.15 74.05
C GLN A 433 69.73 8.56 72.65
N LEU A 434 70.56 7.61 72.19
CA LEU A 434 70.33 6.92 70.93
C LEU A 434 69.03 6.12 70.92
N ARG A 435 68.73 5.35 71.99
CA ARG A 435 67.45 4.62 72.12
C ARG A 435 66.23 5.56 72.10
N ALA A 436 66.32 6.72 72.72
CA ALA A 436 65.24 7.72 72.69
C ALA A 436 65.02 8.26 71.26
N LEU A 437 66.09 8.59 70.53
CA LEU A 437 66.01 9.05 69.14
C LEU A 437 65.49 7.96 68.18
N GLU A 438 65.86 6.70 68.38
CA GLU A 438 65.31 5.56 67.64
C GLU A 438 63.80 5.44 67.87
N GLN A 439 63.35 5.53 69.12
CA GLN A 439 61.92 5.45 69.48
C GLN A 439 61.11 6.63 68.90
N ASP A 440 61.66 7.85 68.89
CA ASP A 440 61.00 9.01 68.29
C ASP A 440 60.98 8.95 66.76
N ASN A 441 62.01 8.38 66.12
CA ASN A 441 62.01 8.13 64.68
C ASN A 441 60.93 7.09 64.28
N CYS A 442 60.73 6.04 65.07
CA CYS A 442 59.61 5.11 64.91
C CYS A 442 58.25 5.81 65.04
N ARG A 443 58.08 6.70 66.03
CA ARG A 443 56.85 7.51 66.22
C ARG A 443 56.58 8.46 65.05
N LEU A 444 57.60 9.16 64.57
CA LEU A 444 57.49 10.05 63.41
C LEU A 444 57.14 9.29 62.12
N SER A 445 57.75 8.13 61.91
CA SER A 445 57.44 7.25 60.77
C SER A 445 55.96 6.80 60.79
N ALA A 446 55.45 6.40 61.96
CA ALA A 446 54.03 6.06 62.13
C ALA A 446 53.09 7.26 61.87
N LEU A 447 53.46 8.47 62.29
CA LEU A 447 52.69 9.69 62.01
C LEU A 447 52.66 10.02 60.51
N VAL A 448 53.78 9.88 59.80
CA VAL A 448 53.84 10.09 58.34
C VAL A 448 52.93 9.12 57.59
N CYS A 449 52.87 7.84 58.01
CA CYS A 449 51.93 6.87 57.43
C CYS A 449 50.45 7.24 57.70
N LYS A 450 50.12 7.77 58.88
CA LYS A 450 48.78 8.30 59.19
C LYS A 450 48.42 9.53 58.35
N VAL A 451 49.35 10.45 58.13
CA VAL A 451 49.11 11.63 57.27
C VAL A 451 48.90 11.23 55.80
N ARG A 452 49.68 10.27 55.29
CA ARG A 452 49.52 9.74 53.91
C ARG A 452 48.16 9.07 53.70
N SER A 453 47.76 8.18 54.62
CA SER A 453 46.45 7.50 54.55
C SER A 453 45.28 8.48 54.66
N LEU A 454 45.33 9.46 55.57
CA LEU A 454 44.33 10.55 55.64
C LEU A 454 44.26 11.38 54.35
N GLY A 455 45.41 11.60 53.67
CA GLY A 455 45.47 12.24 52.36
C GLY A 455 44.74 11.45 51.29
N HIS A 456 44.98 10.13 51.20
CA HIS A 456 44.28 9.24 50.27
C HIS A 456 42.77 9.20 50.54
N TRP A 457 42.36 9.10 51.81
CA TRP A 457 40.95 9.14 52.20
C TRP A 457 40.26 10.45 51.76
N ARG A 458 40.91 11.61 51.97
CA ARG A 458 40.36 12.91 51.54
C ARG A 458 40.16 12.97 50.03
N LEU A 459 41.12 12.47 49.25
CA LEU A 459 41.03 12.42 47.79
C LEU A 459 39.94 11.45 47.30
N ALA A 460 39.81 10.27 47.94
CA ALA A 460 38.76 9.30 47.63
C ALA A 460 37.36 9.87 47.89
N VAL A 461 37.14 10.50 49.04
CA VAL A 461 35.86 11.16 49.39
C VAL A 461 35.52 12.30 48.42
N GLN A 462 36.51 13.11 48.02
CA GLN A 462 36.29 14.16 47.01
C GLN A 462 35.91 13.58 45.64
N ARG A 463 36.61 12.53 45.17
CA ARG A 463 36.26 11.84 43.92
C ARG A 463 34.85 11.26 43.94
N ALA A 464 34.50 10.54 45.00
CA ALA A 464 33.16 9.97 45.17
C ALA A 464 32.06 11.05 45.18
N ARG A 465 32.32 12.22 45.81
CA ARG A 465 31.38 13.35 45.79
C ARG A 465 31.20 13.92 44.37
N PHE A 466 32.27 14.15 43.62
CA PHE A 466 32.18 14.67 42.26
C PHE A 466 31.53 13.69 41.30
N GLN A 467 31.87 12.40 41.39
CA GLN A 467 31.23 11.34 40.61
C GLN A 467 29.73 11.24 40.93
N GLY A 468 29.36 11.31 42.21
CA GLY A 468 27.95 11.36 42.64
C GLY A 468 27.19 12.61 42.16
N GLN A 469 27.86 13.76 41.98
CA GLN A 469 27.26 14.96 41.38
C GLN A 469 27.10 14.82 39.86
N LEU A 470 28.13 14.31 39.17
CA LEU A 470 28.10 14.07 37.72
C LEU A 470 26.98 13.09 37.35
N ASN A 471 26.88 11.96 38.05
CA ASN A 471 25.84 10.95 37.83
C ASN A 471 24.42 11.46 38.11
N ARG A 472 24.24 12.54 38.91
CA ARG A 472 22.93 13.19 39.11
C ARG A 472 22.61 14.13 37.96
N ALA A 473 23.54 15.01 37.60
CA ALA A 473 23.38 15.94 36.49
C ALA A 473 23.14 15.21 35.16
N GLU A 474 23.81 14.08 34.94
CA GLU A 474 23.58 13.21 33.77
C GLU A 474 22.16 12.64 33.74
N LYS A 475 21.65 12.13 34.88
CA LYS A 475 20.27 11.64 34.99
C LYS A 475 19.23 12.74 34.79
N GLU A 476 19.46 13.92 35.35
CA GLU A 476 18.61 15.10 35.18
C GLU A 476 18.58 15.55 33.71
N ALA A 477 19.74 15.56 33.03
CA ALA A 477 19.83 15.89 31.61
C ALA A 477 19.09 14.87 30.71
N MET A 478 19.28 13.56 30.97
CA MET A 478 18.58 12.50 30.23
C MET A 478 17.06 12.56 30.44
N GLN A 479 16.61 12.84 31.66
CA GLN A 479 15.18 13.00 31.97
C GLN A 479 14.59 14.24 31.28
N SER A 480 15.28 15.38 31.33
CA SER A 480 14.87 16.61 30.64
C SER A 480 14.83 16.44 29.11
N GLN A 481 15.78 15.69 28.54
CA GLN A 481 15.77 15.32 27.12
C GLN A 481 14.54 14.48 26.76
N LYS A 482 14.19 13.49 27.58
CA LYS A 482 13.00 12.64 27.39
C LYS A 482 11.70 13.44 27.45
N GLU A 483 11.58 14.37 28.40
CA GLU A 483 10.43 15.28 28.52
C GLU A 483 10.31 16.20 27.29
N CYS A 484 11.42 16.78 26.84
CA CYS A 484 11.48 17.61 25.63
C CYS A 484 11.04 16.84 24.37
N LEU A 485 11.47 15.58 24.21
CA LEU A 485 11.03 14.71 23.11
C LEU A 485 9.54 14.36 23.19
N SER A 486 9.04 14.07 24.38
CA SER A 486 7.60 13.81 24.61
C SER A 486 6.74 15.02 24.22
N ILE A 487 7.11 16.23 24.65
CA ILE A 487 6.41 17.47 24.30
C ILE A 487 6.42 17.72 22.79
N LYS A 488 7.56 17.54 22.12
CA LYS A 488 7.66 17.67 20.65
C LYS A 488 6.73 16.70 19.93
N LEU A 489 6.74 15.43 20.33
CA LEU A 489 5.93 14.38 19.72
C LEU A 489 4.42 14.62 19.92
N MET A 490 4.02 15.17 21.07
CA MET A 490 2.64 15.62 21.28
C MET A 490 2.26 16.82 20.41
N ALA A 491 3.12 17.82 20.29
CA ALA A 491 2.91 18.97 19.41
C ALA A 491 2.84 18.58 17.93
N GLU A 492 3.62 17.60 17.48
CA GLU A 492 3.55 17.04 16.12
C GLU A 492 2.21 16.33 15.87
N ARG A 493 1.72 15.54 16.84
CA ARG A 493 0.39 14.90 16.76
C ARG A 493 -0.73 15.94 16.67
N GLU A 494 -0.69 16.98 17.50
CA GLU A 494 -1.65 18.09 17.45
C GLU A 494 -1.60 18.82 16.11
N ALA A 495 -0.40 19.11 15.59
CA ALA A 495 -0.23 19.74 14.28
C ALA A 495 -0.86 18.90 13.15
N VAL A 496 -0.69 17.57 13.17
CA VAL A 496 -1.32 16.68 12.20
C VAL A 496 -2.85 16.71 12.30
N LEU A 497 -3.40 16.68 13.52
CA LEU A 497 -4.86 16.78 13.74
C LEU A 497 -5.42 18.12 13.23
N PHE A 498 -4.75 19.24 13.49
CA PHE A 498 -5.17 20.55 12.97
C PHE A 498 -5.08 20.62 11.43
N HIS A 499 -4.07 20.01 10.80
CA HIS A 499 -4.00 19.93 9.34
C HIS A 499 -5.16 19.11 8.75
N GLN A 500 -5.54 17.99 9.38
CA GLN A 500 -6.68 17.18 8.96
C GLN A 500 -8.00 17.97 9.10
N GLN A 501 -8.23 18.62 10.25
CA GLN A 501 -9.41 19.46 10.48
C GLN A 501 -9.50 20.62 9.46
N LEU A 502 -8.39 21.30 9.18
CA LEU A 502 -8.32 22.34 8.14
C LEU A 502 -8.62 21.80 6.74
N GLY A 503 -8.21 20.57 6.43
CA GLY A 503 -8.57 19.88 5.20
C GLY A 503 -10.08 19.70 5.05
N VAL A 504 -10.72 19.13 6.07
CA VAL A 504 -12.18 18.91 6.12
C VAL A 504 -12.94 20.24 6.00
N LEU A 505 -12.53 21.27 6.75
CA LEU A 505 -13.16 22.60 6.70
C LEU A 505 -13.02 23.27 5.32
N ARG A 506 -11.86 23.14 4.65
CA ARG A 506 -11.67 23.63 3.28
C ARG A 506 -12.55 22.90 2.27
N GLN A 507 -12.70 21.58 2.40
CA GLN A 507 -13.58 20.79 1.52
C GLN A 507 -15.05 21.14 1.73
N ALA A 508 -15.50 21.31 2.97
CA ALA A 508 -16.85 21.76 3.31
C ALA A 508 -17.12 23.18 2.76
N LEU A 509 -16.16 24.10 2.90
CA LEU A 509 -16.24 25.45 2.33
C LEU A 509 -16.36 25.43 0.80
N ALA A 510 -15.54 24.62 0.11
CA ALA A 510 -15.63 24.47 -1.34
C ALA A 510 -16.99 23.90 -1.79
N GLY A 511 -17.54 22.93 -1.04
CA GLY A 511 -18.90 22.42 -1.25
C GLY A 511 -19.97 23.49 -1.08
N ALA A 512 -19.89 24.28 0.00
CA ALA A 512 -20.81 25.40 0.26
C ALA A 512 -20.72 26.51 -0.80
N GLN A 513 -19.51 26.83 -1.28
CA GLN A 513 -19.29 27.77 -2.38
C GLN A 513 -19.91 27.24 -3.68
N ALA A 514 -19.69 25.97 -4.02
CA ALA A 514 -20.30 25.34 -5.19
C ALA A 514 -21.83 25.37 -5.12
N ALA A 515 -22.43 25.04 -3.97
CA ALA A 515 -23.87 25.15 -3.75
C ALA A 515 -24.38 26.59 -3.94
N ASN A 516 -23.68 27.59 -3.39
CA ASN A 516 -24.00 29.00 -3.57
C ASN A 516 -24.00 29.43 -5.04
N THR A 517 -22.99 29.03 -5.82
CA THR A 517 -22.93 29.36 -7.26
C THR A 517 -24.07 28.69 -8.06
N ARG A 518 -24.51 27.49 -7.67
CA ARG A 518 -25.67 26.81 -8.26
C ARG A 518 -26.97 27.56 -7.95
N MET A 519 -27.20 27.94 -6.70
CA MET A 519 -28.40 28.70 -6.30
C MET A 519 -28.47 30.06 -7.00
N ARG A 520 -27.36 30.80 -7.11
CA ARG A 520 -27.32 32.07 -7.86
C ARG A 520 -27.74 31.88 -9.32
N LYS A 521 -27.15 30.91 -10.03
CA LYS A 521 -27.55 30.57 -11.41
C LYS A 521 -29.04 30.22 -11.53
N GLN A 522 -29.58 29.48 -10.55
CA GLN A 522 -31.01 29.13 -10.54
C GLN A 522 -31.90 30.36 -10.31
N GLN A 523 -31.49 31.27 -9.43
CA GLN A 523 -32.17 32.54 -9.18
C GLN A 523 -32.11 33.46 -10.42
N ASP A 524 -30.96 33.57 -11.08
CA ASP A 524 -30.78 34.34 -12.31
C ASP A 524 -31.68 33.81 -13.44
N ASN A 525 -31.75 32.48 -13.60
CA ASN A 525 -32.65 31.82 -14.56
C ASN A 525 -34.13 32.10 -14.25
N GLN A 526 -34.54 32.06 -12.98
CA GLN A 526 -35.90 32.41 -12.57
C GLN A 526 -36.21 33.90 -12.84
N ALA A 527 -35.27 34.80 -12.53
CA ALA A 527 -35.40 36.22 -12.80
C ALA A 527 -35.41 36.54 -14.31
N GLN A 528 -34.75 35.73 -15.15
CA GLN A 528 -34.88 35.82 -16.61
C GLN A 528 -36.27 35.34 -17.07
N LEU A 529 -36.72 34.17 -16.63
CA LEU A 529 -38.05 33.63 -16.99
C LEU A 529 -39.19 34.59 -16.59
N LEU A 530 -39.10 35.23 -15.41
CA LEU A 530 -40.06 36.24 -14.98
C LEU A 530 -40.07 37.48 -15.88
N ARG A 531 -38.89 37.94 -16.34
CA ARG A 531 -38.79 39.05 -17.31
C ARG A 531 -39.38 38.68 -18.67
N GLU A 532 -39.13 37.46 -19.15
CA GLU A 532 -39.71 36.94 -20.38
C GLU A 532 -41.24 36.81 -20.29
N LEU A 533 -41.77 36.34 -19.15
CA LEU A 533 -43.21 36.28 -18.90
C LEU A 533 -43.84 37.68 -18.82
N GLN A 534 -43.23 38.62 -18.11
CA GLN A 534 -43.68 40.02 -18.09
C GLN A 534 -43.73 40.60 -19.50
N HIS A 535 -42.68 40.39 -20.31
CA HIS A 535 -42.63 40.87 -21.69
C HIS A 535 -43.79 40.28 -22.52
N ARG A 536 -43.99 38.95 -22.51
CA ARG A 536 -45.11 38.30 -23.21
C ARG A 536 -46.47 38.84 -22.76
N VAL A 537 -46.68 39.06 -21.47
CA VAL A 537 -47.94 39.64 -20.95
C VAL A 537 -48.13 41.07 -21.45
N THR A 538 -47.08 41.90 -21.52
CA THR A 538 -47.18 43.25 -22.10
C THR A 538 -47.46 43.22 -23.61
N GLU A 539 -46.86 42.29 -24.35
CA GLU A 539 -47.15 42.10 -25.78
C GLU A 539 -48.58 41.62 -26.00
N GLU A 540 -49.05 40.62 -25.26
CA GLU A 540 -50.45 40.15 -25.32
C GLU A 540 -51.45 41.25 -24.98
N ALA A 541 -51.16 42.07 -23.97
CA ALA A 541 -52.00 43.21 -23.61
C ALA A 541 -52.08 44.25 -24.74
N HIS A 542 -50.94 44.57 -25.36
CA HIS A 542 -50.87 45.47 -26.51
C HIS A 542 -51.63 44.92 -27.73
N HIS A 543 -51.45 43.63 -28.07
CA HIS A 543 -52.19 42.99 -29.15
C HIS A 543 -53.71 42.96 -28.89
N ARG A 544 -54.15 42.71 -27.63
CA ARG A 544 -55.57 42.79 -27.24
C ARG A 544 -56.10 44.21 -27.42
N GLN A 545 -55.39 45.23 -26.93
CA GLN A 545 -55.76 46.64 -27.12
C GLN A 545 -55.89 47.05 -28.58
N GLN A 546 -54.93 46.66 -29.44
CA GLN A 546 -55.01 46.91 -30.89
C GLN A 546 -56.24 46.24 -31.51
N LEU A 547 -56.52 44.99 -31.14
CA LEU A 547 -57.65 44.23 -31.67
C LEU A 547 -59.01 44.81 -31.20
N ASP A 548 -59.08 45.34 -29.98
CA ASP A 548 -60.28 46.01 -29.48
C ASP A 548 -60.48 47.41 -30.11
N LEU A 549 -59.40 48.15 -30.43
CA LEU A 549 -59.48 49.37 -31.26
C LEU A 549 -59.98 49.07 -32.68
N MET A 550 -59.56 47.96 -33.29
CA MET A 550 -60.07 47.52 -34.60
C MET A 550 -61.56 47.13 -34.53
N LYS A 551 -61.99 46.44 -33.47
CA LYS A 551 -63.43 46.14 -33.24
C LYS A 551 -64.23 47.43 -33.03
N ALA A 552 -63.75 48.36 -32.22
CA ALA A 552 -64.44 49.61 -31.92
C ALA A 552 -64.64 50.45 -33.19
N SER A 553 -63.58 50.67 -33.98
CA SER A 553 -63.66 51.40 -35.26
C SER A 553 -64.49 50.66 -36.33
N GLY A 554 -64.51 49.32 -36.31
CA GLY A 554 -65.43 48.53 -37.15
C GLY A 554 -66.90 48.70 -36.74
N MET A 555 -67.18 48.73 -35.45
CA MET A 555 -68.52 48.95 -34.90
C MET A 555 -69.00 50.39 -35.09
N GLU A 556 -68.11 51.37 -35.01
CA GLU A 556 -68.38 52.77 -35.32
C GLU A 556 -68.78 52.98 -36.79
N LYS A 557 -68.05 52.36 -37.73
CA LYS A 557 -68.44 52.32 -39.15
C LYS A 557 -69.82 51.69 -39.35
N LEU A 558 -70.10 50.57 -38.66
CA LEU A 558 -71.40 49.91 -38.76
C LEU A 558 -72.54 50.78 -38.20
N LEU A 559 -72.29 51.53 -37.12
CA LEU A 559 -73.25 52.49 -36.57
C LEU A 559 -73.51 53.64 -37.56
N GLU A 560 -72.49 54.13 -38.25
CA GLU A 560 -72.64 55.17 -39.28
C GLU A 560 -73.37 54.64 -40.53
N ASP A 561 -73.08 53.42 -40.98
CA ASP A 561 -73.83 52.74 -42.06
C ASP A 561 -75.32 52.55 -41.69
N VAL A 562 -75.60 52.17 -40.44
CA VAL A 562 -76.97 52.07 -39.91
C VAL A 562 -77.64 53.44 -39.89
N ARG A 563 -76.93 54.49 -39.47
CA ARG A 563 -77.42 55.87 -39.43
C ARG A 563 -77.76 56.41 -40.83
N GLN A 564 -76.91 56.15 -41.81
CA GLN A 564 -77.16 56.50 -43.22
C GLN A 564 -78.37 55.74 -43.79
N LYS A 565 -78.51 54.44 -43.46
CA LYS A 565 -79.68 53.65 -43.87
C LYS A 565 -80.96 54.12 -43.20
N ASP A 566 -80.91 54.53 -41.94
CA ASP A 566 -82.08 55.08 -41.24
C ASP A 566 -82.53 56.41 -41.86
N GLN A 567 -81.59 57.31 -42.19
CA GLN A 567 -81.87 58.53 -42.98
C GLN A 567 -82.51 58.19 -44.34
N HIS A 568 -82.00 57.19 -45.05
CA HIS A 568 -82.59 56.78 -46.33
C HIS A 568 -83.99 56.17 -46.17
N LEU A 569 -84.24 55.39 -45.13
CA LEU A 569 -85.56 54.86 -44.80
C LEU A 569 -86.55 55.97 -44.41
N GLN A 570 -86.10 57.01 -43.71
CA GLN A 570 -86.93 58.19 -43.41
C GLN A 570 -87.36 58.88 -44.70
N LEU A 571 -86.44 59.14 -45.65
CA LEU A 571 -86.76 59.73 -46.95
C LEU A 571 -87.76 58.87 -47.76
N LEU A 572 -87.56 57.55 -47.82
CA LEU A 572 -88.50 56.63 -48.47
C LEU A 572 -89.88 56.60 -47.80
N THR A 573 -89.92 56.78 -46.48
CA THR A 573 -91.18 56.86 -45.71
C THR A 573 -91.93 58.14 -46.04
N GLU A 574 -91.23 59.28 -46.13
CA GLU A 574 -91.82 60.55 -46.59
C GLU A 574 -92.33 60.47 -48.04
N GLU A 575 -91.64 59.76 -48.92
CA GLU A 575 -92.09 59.49 -50.30
C GLU A 575 -93.36 58.64 -50.32
N ALA A 576 -93.41 57.57 -49.53
CA ALA A 576 -94.59 56.72 -49.40
C ALA A 576 -95.79 57.50 -48.81
N GLU A 577 -95.56 58.39 -47.85
CA GLU A 577 -96.59 59.31 -47.35
C GLU A 577 -97.07 60.29 -48.41
N ARG A 578 -96.17 60.89 -49.20
CA ARG A 578 -96.51 61.79 -50.30
C ARG A 578 -97.36 61.06 -51.35
N ALA A 579 -96.96 59.84 -51.74
CA ALA A 579 -97.72 58.99 -52.65
C ALA A 579 -99.10 58.60 -52.08
N SER A 580 -99.19 58.26 -50.79
CA SER A 580 -100.45 57.96 -50.10
C SER A 580 -101.41 59.17 -50.07
N LYS A 581 -100.89 60.37 -49.80
CA LYS A 581 -101.65 61.63 -49.85
C LYS A 581 -102.17 61.90 -51.28
N LEU A 582 -101.34 61.68 -52.31
CA LEU A 582 -101.72 61.82 -53.72
C LEU A 582 -102.80 60.80 -54.12
N GLY A 583 -102.65 59.54 -53.72
CA GLY A 583 -103.64 58.47 -53.97
C GLY A 583 -105.01 58.77 -53.35
N ARG A 584 -105.05 59.33 -52.13
CA ARG A 584 -106.30 59.80 -51.50
C ARG A 584 -106.97 60.93 -52.28
N LEU A 585 -106.20 61.85 -52.87
CA LEU A 585 -106.74 62.92 -53.73
C LEU A 585 -107.31 62.35 -55.03
N GLN A 586 -106.60 61.42 -55.67
CA GLN A 586 -107.07 60.76 -56.89
C GLN A 586 -108.34 59.93 -56.63
N GLN A 587 -108.43 59.23 -55.49
CA GLN A 587 -109.63 58.51 -55.08
C GLN A 587 -110.84 59.44 -54.82
N LYS A 588 -110.62 60.62 -54.23
CA LYS A 588 -111.68 61.63 -54.09
C LYS A 588 -112.17 62.12 -55.45
N ARG A 589 -111.25 62.36 -56.40
CA ARG A 589 -111.57 62.80 -57.76
C ARG A 589 -112.42 61.78 -58.52
N THR A 590 -112.01 60.51 -58.55
CA THR A 590 -112.80 59.45 -59.20
C THR A 590 -114.14 59.24 -58.52
N GLN A 591 -114.24 59.43 -57.19
CA GLN A 591 -115.52 59.40 -56.47
C GLN A 591 -116.45 60.57 -56.88
N THR A 592 -115.93 61.77 -57.14
CA THR A 592 -116.73 62.88 -57.67
C THR A 592 -117.17 62.67 -59.12
N GLU A 593 -116.30 62.14 -59.98
CA GLU A 593 -116.61 61.79 -61.37
C GLU A 593 -117.69 60.69 -61.43
N LEU A 594 -117.62 59.68 -60.55
CA LEU A 594 -118.66 58.66 -60.37
C LEU A 594 -120.03 59.24 -59.94
N ARG A 595 -120.05 60.27 -59.09
CA ARG A 595 -121.30 60.95 -58.71
C ARG A 595 -121.91 61.69 -59.90
N GLN A 596 -121.10 62.37 -60.70
CA GLN A 596 -121.54 63.07 -61.92
C GLN A 596 -122.08 62.11 -62.99
N LEU A 597 -121.44 60.95 -63.18
CA LEU A 597 -121.94 59.89 -64.07
C LEU A 597 -123.28 59.33 -63.58
N ARG A 598 -123.43 59.09 -62.27
CA ARG A 598 -124.71 58.65 -61.68
C ARG A 598 -125.83 59.67 -61.89
N SER A 599 -125.57 60.97 -61.73
CA SER A 599 -126.60 62.00 -61.98
C SER A 599 -126.99 62.09 -63.46
N ARG A 600 -126.03 61.98 -64.40
CA ARG A 600 -126.34 61.90 -65.84
C ARG A 600 -127.20 60.67 -66.18
N LEU A 601 -126.87 59.51 -65.62
CA LEU A 601 -127.64 58.27 -65.83
C LEU A 601 -129.09 58.41 -65.33
N VAL A 602 -129.31 59.12 -64.22
CA VAL A 602 -130.67 59.41 -63.70
C VAL A 602 -131.43 60.35 -64.65
N GLN A 603 -130.79 61.40 -65.18
CA GLN A 603 -131.40 62.28 -66.19
C GLN A 603 -131.75 61.55 -67.49
N GLU A 604 -130.86 60.71 -68.02
CA GLU A 604 -131.19 59.87 -69.19
C GLU A 604 -132.37 58.94 -68.92
N ARG A 605 -132.48 58.41 -67.70
CA ARG A 605 -133.57 57.51 -67.31
C ARG A 605 -134.90 58.27 -67.19
N SER A 606 -134.91 59.52 -66.73
CA SER A 606 -136.13 60.34 -66.71
C SER A 606 -136.59 60.74 -68.11
N VAL A 607 -135.68 61.18 -68.99
CA VAL A 607 -136.02 61.52 -70.39
C VAL A 607 -136.57 60.31 -71.15
N LYS A 608 -136.05 59.10 -70.88
CA LYS A 608 -136.61 57.86 -71.43
C LYS A 608 -138.01 57.55 -70.91
N LEU A 609 -138.32 57.84 -69.64
CA LEU A 609 -139.66 57.66 -69.09
C LEU A 609 -140.69 58.63 -69.70
N ASP A 610 -140.34 59.91 -69.85
CA ASP A 610 -141.19 60.91 -70.54
C ASP A 610 -141.49 60.48 -72.00
N ALA A 611 -140.51 59.88 -72.68
CA ALA A 611 -140.71 59.38 -74.04
C ALA A 611 -141.68 58.19 -74.11
N PHE A 612 -141.74 57.34 -73.07
CA PHE A 612 -142.72 56.25 -72.99
C PHE A 612 -144.14 56.76 -72.70
N GLN A 613 -144.32 57.75 -71.82
CA GLN A 613 -145.64 58.35 -71.56
C GLN A 613 -146.27 58.95 -72.82
N ARG A 614 -145.49 59.64 -73.67
CA ARG A 614 -145.99 60.19 -74.94
C ARG A 614 -146.46 59.12 -75.94
N ILE A 615 -145.94 57.89 -75.84
CA ILE A 615 -146.39 56.76 -76.67
C ILE A 615 -147.73 56.22 -76.15
N GLU A 616 -147.93 56.16 -74.83
CA GLU A 616 -149.21 55.79 -74.21
C GLU A 616 -150.33 56.81 -74.53
N GLU A 617 -150.02 58.11 -74.50
CA GLU A 617 -150.96 59.18 -74.90
C GLU A 617 -151.41 59.01 -76.37
N LEU A 618 -150.49 58.75 -77.30
CA LEU A 618 -150.83 58.52 -78.72
C LEU A 618 -151.62 57.23 -78.96
N GLN A 619 -151.49 56.21 -78.09
CA GLN A 619 -152.31 55.00 -78.17
C GLN A 619 -153.76 55.21 -77.66
N SER A 620 -153.99 56.19 -76.78
CA SER A 620 -155.34 56.50 -76.30
C SER A 620 -156.22 57.12 -77.39
N GLN A 621 -155.67 58.01 -78.22
CA GLN A 621 -156.43 58.79 -79.22
C GLN A 621 -156.96 57.96 -80.41
N LEU A 622 -156.44 56.74 -80.64
CA LEU A 622 -156.85 55.89 -81.77
C LEU A 622 -158.10 55.03 -81.44
N ASN A 623 -158.46 54.88 -80.17
CA ASN A 623 -159.47 53.89 -79.74
C ASN A 623 -160.89 54.46 -79.52
N ASP A 624 -161.08 55.79 -79.56
CA ASP A 624 -162.32 56.45 -79.11
C ASP A 624 -163.30 56.88 -80.23
N ALA A 625 -163.05 56.50 -81.51
CA ALA A 625 -163.89 56.96 -82.65
C ALA A 625 -164.57 55.86 -83.51
N GLU A 626 -164.27 54.57 -83.34
CA GLU A 626 -164.92 53.46 -84.08
C GLU A 626 -165.95 52.69 -83.23
N ARG A 627 -167.00 53.38 -82.74
CA ARG A 627 -168.08 52.75 -81.94
C ARG A 627 -169.50 53.04 -82.45
N LEU A 628 -169.83 52.56 -83.66
CA LEU A 628 -171.21 52.40 -84.13
C LEU A 628 -171.41 51.12 -84.99
N SER A 629 -171.32 49.93 -84.38
CA SER A 629 -171.93 48.68 -84.89
C SER A 629 -171.91 47.50 -83.87
N VAL A 630 -172.76 47.64 -82.85
CA VAL A 630 -173.58 46.59 -82.17
C VAL A 630 -173.23 45.09 -82.35
N GLN A 631 -172.93 44.41 -81.22
CA GLN A 631 -173.21 42.99 -80.81
C GLN A 631 -172.88 41.83 -81.80
N MET A 632 -172.31 40.68 -81.47
CA MET A 632 -171.94 39.92 -80.24
C MET A 632 -171.01 38.73 -80.70
N SER A 633 -170.28 37.94 -79.90
CA SER A 633 -170.11 37.82 -78.43
C SER A 633 -168.72 37.23 -78.04
N SER A 634 -168.47 37.18 -76.74
CA SER A 634 -167.52 36.36 -75.95
C SER A 634 -167.30 34.87 -76.34
N PRO A 635 -166.31 34.17 -75.72
CA PRO A 635 -165.16 34.67 -74.93
C PRO A 635 -163.80 33.97 -75.17
N GLY A 636 -162.71 34.63 -74.74
CA GLY A 636 -161.52 33.98 -74.16
C GLY A 636 -160.47 33.43 -75.14
N GLY A 637 -159.18 33.78 -75.07
CA GLY A 637 -158.47 34.54 -74.04
C GLY A 637 -157.18 33.82 -73.65
N LEU A 638 -156.12 34.01 -74.44
CA LEU A 638 -154.85 33.31 -74.26
C LEU A 638 -153.65 34.21 -74.63
N ILE A 639 -152.59 34.09 -73.83
CA ILE A 639 -151.17 34.24 -74.22
C ILE A 639 -150.77 35.69 -74.61
N SER A 640 -149.81 36.35 -73.97
CA SER A 640 -148.48 35.88 -73.57
C SER A 640 -147.76 36.89 -72.66
N ARG A 641 -146.58 36.48 -72.15
CA ARG A 641 -145.31 37.26 -72.12
C ARG A 641 -144.70 37.47 -70.74
N ALA A 642 -143.74 36.60 -70.40
CA ALA A 642 -142.52 36.96 -69.66
C ALA A 642 -141.51 35.80 -69.71
N GLN A 643 -140.60 35.82 -70.69
CA GLN A 643 -139.27 35.23 -70.49
C GLN A 643 -138.34 36.37 -70.10
N TYR A 644 -137.61 36.20 -68.99
CA TYR A 644 -136.33 36.81 -68.59
C TYR A 644 -136.29 36.92 -67.06
N SER A 645 -135.56 35.99 -66.41
CA SER A 645 -135.16 36.11 -65.00
C SER A 645 -133.82 35.42 -64.82
N LEU A 646 -132.73 36.19 -64.97
CA LEU A 646 -131.38 35.77 -64.66
C LEU A 646 -130.68 36.89 -63.89
N SER A 647 -131.01 37.02 -62.60
CA SER A 647 -130.18 37.64 -61.54
C SER A 647 -130.99 37.85 -60.25
N SER A 648 -130.65 37.12 -59.20
CA SER A 648 -130.66 37.52 -57.79
C SER A 648 -129.84 36.44 -57.07
N ALA A 649 -128.61 36.66 -56.61
CA ALA A 649 -128.12 37.67 -55.65
C ALA A 649 -128.64 37.43 -54.23
N SER A 650 -127.83 37.87 -53.25
CA SER A 650 -128.10 37.94 -51.80
C SER A 650 -127.65 36.72 -50.98
N THR A 651 -127.06 36.84 -49.78
CA THR A 651 -126.44 37.98 -49.03
C THR A 651 -125.77 37.39 -47.77
N SER A 652 -125.28 38.29 -46.88
CA SER A 652 -125.30 38.13 -45.40
C SER A 652 -123.92 37.76 -44.81
N PHE A 653 -123.15 38.74 -44.31
CA PHE A 653 -123.20 39.30 -42.93
C PHE A 653 -122.49 38.38 -41.91
N ARG A 654 -121.79 38.83 -40.85
CA ARG A 654 -121.59 40.15 -40.21
C ARG A 654 -120.29 40.10 -39.37
N TYR A 655 -119.64 41.26 -39.15
CA TYR A 655 -118.89 41.62 -37.91
C TYR A 655 -117.65 40.78 -37.55
N SER A 656 -116.75 41.17 -36.64
CA SER A 656 -116.22 42.50 -36.26
C SER A 656 -115.07 42.31 -35.26
N GLN A 657 -114.10 43.24 -35.23
CA GLN A 657 -113.28 43.62 -34.07
C GLN A 657 -112.42 42.57 -33.31
N GLN A 658 -111.11 42.83 -33.38
CA GLN A 658 -110.20 43.08 -32.24
C GLN A 658 -109.58 41.94 -31.41
N HIS A 659 -108.24 41.90 -31.56
CA HIS A 659 -107.21 41.96 -30.50
C HIS A 659 -106.61 40.70 -29.85
N LEU A 660 -105.31 40.88 -29.59
CA LEU A 660 -104.41 40.27 -28.60
C LEU A 660 -103.72 38.90 -28.86
N LEU A 661 -102.43 39.02 -29.18
CA LEU A 661 -101.26 38.40 -28.52
C LEU A 661 -101.03 36.86 -28.47
N LYS A 662 -99.82 36.53 -28.97
CA LYS A 662 -98.76 35.68 -28.40
C LYS A 662 -98.78 34.14 -28.59
N ALA A 663 -97.57 33.70 -28.99
CA ALA A 663 -96.83 32.50 -28.60
C ALA A 663 -97.17 31.14 -29.24
N ASN A 664 -96.23 30.67 -30.06
CA ASN A 664 -95.44 29.44 -29.90
C ASN A 664 -96.19 28.15 -29.46
N LEU A 665 -96.04 27.00 -30.13
CA LEU A 665 -94.76 26.26 -30.23
C LEU A 665 -94.84 25.04 -31.19
N MET A 666 -93.65 24.57 -31.62
CA MET A 666 -93.28 23.19 -32.02
C MET A 666 -93.61 22.58 -33.41
N SER A 667 -92.52 22.13 -34.05
CA SER A 667 -92.34 20.98 -34.97
C SER A 667 -92.97 21.07 -36.39
N SER A 668 -92.29 20.66 -37.47
CA SER A 668 -91.20 19.68 -37.55
C SER A 668 -90.26 19.83 -38.77
N LYS A 669 -89.03 19.30 -38.61
CA LYS A 669 -88.11 18.70 -39.60
C LYS A 669 -88.01 19.29 -41.03
N ILE A 670 -86.82 19.81 -41.37
CA ILE A 670 -86.05 19.43 -42.57
C ILE A 670 -84.56 19.47 -42.21
N ALA A 671 -83.80 18.46 -42.62
CA ALA A 671 -82.35 18.40 -42.45
C ALA A 671 -81.64 18.82 -43.75
N ARG A 672 -80.56 19.62 -43.66
CA ARG A 672 -79.54 19.72 -44.71
C ARG A 672 -78.15 19.98 -44.12
N ARG A 673 -77.19 19.16 -44.53
CA ARG A 673 -75.76 19.27 -44.22
C ARG A 673 -75.17 20.52 -44.88
N ILE A 674 -74.20 21.15 -44.22
CA ILE A 674 -73.14 21.93 -44.87
C ILE A 674 -71.80 21.37 -44.36
N GLN A 675 -70.84 21.16 -45.27
CA GLN A 675 -69.55 20.52 -44.98
C GLN A 675 -68.55 21.47 -44.32
N ARG A 676 -67.60 20.89 -43.58
CA ARG A 676 -66.44 21.56 -42.98
C ARG A 676 -65.23 21.34 -43.91
N PRO A 677 -64.30 22.30 -44.08
CA PRO A 677 -63.16 22.14 -45.00
C PRO A 677 -62.21 21.01 -44.60
N GLU A 678 -61.70 20.30 -45.61
CA GLU A 678 -60.68 19.26 -45.47
C GLU A 678 -59.27 19.87 -45.41
N THR A 679 -58.39 19.32 -44.57
CA THR A 679 -56.94 19.61 -44.58
C THR A 679 -56.17 18.36 -44.99
N VAL A 680 -55.54 18.42 -46.16
CA VAL A 680 -54.73 17.35 -46.77
C VAL A 680 -53.26 17.48 -46.30
N PRO A 681 -52.48 16.39 -46.11
CA PRO A 681 -51.27 16.42 -45.28
C PRO A 681 -49.97 16.66 -46.05
N ILE A 682 -48.99 17.29 -45.38
CA ILE A 682 -47.58 17.28 -45.80
C ILE A 682 -46.81 16.29 -44.93
N LYS A 683 -46.27 15.24 -45.57
CA LYS A 683 -45.44 14.22 -44.91
C LYS A 683 -44.01 14.72 -44.72
N HIS A 684 -43.50 14.76 -43.49
CA HIS A 684 -42.07 14.59 -43.21
C HIS A 684 -41.85 13.62 -42.04
N LYS A 685 -40.79 12.82 -42.14
CA LYS A 685 -40.61 11.55 -41.43
C LYS A 685 -40.39 11.75 -39.93
N LYS A 686 -41.12 10.98 -39.10
CA LYS A 686 -40.65 10.59 -37.76
C LYS A 686 -40.25 9.11 -37.79
N ARG A 687 -39.03 8.83 -37.33
CA ARG A 687 -38.55 7.49 -36.98
C ARG A 687 -39.09 7.21 -35.58
N ILE A 688 -39.80 6.09 -35.41
CA ILE A 688 -40.20 5.58 -34.10
C ILE A 688 -39.18 4.51 -33.74
N ASP A 689 -38.67 4.55 -32.52
CA ASP A 689 -38.49 3.36 -31.70
C ASP A 689 -38.78 3.78 -30.26
N ASN A 690 -39.83 3.19 -29.67
CA ASN A 690 -40.18 3.38 -28.28
C ASN A 690 -39.59 2.22 -27.47
N VAL A 691 -38.93 2.51 -26.36
CA VAL A 691 -38.76 1.52 -25.28
C VAL A 691 -39.51 2.04 -24.05
N PHE A 692 -40.23 1.13 -23.41
CA PHE A 692 -41.21 1.43 -22.37
C PHE A 692 -40.55 1.74 -21.01
N LEU A 693 -41.21 2.63 -20.24
CA LEU A 693 -41.16 2.65 -18.77
C LEU A 693 -41.80 1.37 -18.21
N PRO A 694 -41.42 0.97 -16.99
CA PRO A 694 -42.39 0.42 -16.05
C PRO A 694 -42.57 1.26 -14.78
N ASN A 695 -43.79 1.20 -14.26
CA ASN A 695 -44.32 1.88 -13.08
C ASN A 695 -43.60 1.54 -11.76
N VAL A 696 -43.88 2.35 -10.72
CA VAL A 696 -44.50 2.00 -9.42
C VAL A 696 -44.50 3.30 -8.59
N VAL A 697 -45.63 4.01 -8.44
CA VAL A 697 -46.72 3.80 -7.46
C VAL A 697 -46.22 3.83 -6.01
N GLU A 698 -46.47 4.95 -5.33
CA GLU A 698 -46.30 5.09 -3.88
C GLU A 698 -47.34 4.25 -3.13
N ASN A 699 -46.91 3.59 -2.05
CA ASN A 699 -47.74 3.47 -0.86
C ASN A 699 -46.88 3.33 0.40
N VAL A 700 -47.26 4.08 1.42
CA VAL A 700 -46.56 4.21 2.70
C VAL A 700 -46.86 3.01 3.60
N HIS A 701 -45.86 2.49 4.32
CA HIS A 701 -46.08 1.96 5.67
C HIS A 701 -44.86 2.18 6.57
N LEU A 702 -45.14 2.44 7.85
CA LEU A 702 -44.15 2.86 8.84
C LEU A 702 -43.25 1.72 9.32
N SER A 703 -42.00 2.06 9.65
CA SER A 703 -41.22 1.37 10.68
C SER A 703 -40.38 2.40 11.43
N ALA A 704 -40.70 2.60 12.71
CA ALA A 704 -39.99 3.52 13.59
C ALA A 704 -38.92 2.78 14.38
N PHE A 705 -37.70 3.33 14.44
CA PHE A 705 -36.68 2.93 15.42
C PHE A 705 -35.99 4.16 16.03
N GLN A 706 -36.65 4.68 17.08
CA GLN A 706 -36.05 4.85 18.41
C GLN A 706 -34.58 5.29 18.48
N VAL A 707 -34.34 6.61 18.42
CA VAL A 707 -33.08 7.21 18.90
C VAL A 707 -33.13 7.23 20.43
N HIS A 708 -32.35 6.35 21.08
CA HIS A 708 -32.11 6.44 22.51
C HIS A 708 -31.13 7.59 22.81
N THR A 709 -31.66 8.70 23.32
CA THR A 709 -30.85 9.77 23.92
C THR A 709 -30.34 9.29 25.28
N ALA A 710 -29.03 9.25 25.46
CA ALA A 710 -28.35 9.08 26.75
C ALA A 710 -27.26 10.17 26.88
N PRO A 711 -26.99 10.67 28.10
CA PRO A 711 -26.43 12.01 28.27
C PRO A 711 -24.91 12.09 28.10
N SER A 712 -24.46 13.25 27.63
CA SER A 712 -23.05 13.67 27.67
C SER A 712 -22.59 13.85 29.12
N ILE A 713 -21.76 12.93 29.61
CA ILE A 713 -21.03 13.12 30.87
C ILE A 713 -19.76 13.91 30.56
N ILE A 714 -19.68 15.12 31.09
CA ILE A 714 -18.46 15.93 31.16
C ILE A 714 -17.58 15.32 32.26
N PRO A 715 -16.32 14.96 32.00
CA PRO A 715 -15.33 14.80 33.06
C PRO A 715 -14.83 16.18 33.45
N GLU A 716 -15.25 16.66 34.62
CA GLU A 716 -14.53 17.74 35.31
C GLU A 716 -13.10 17.25 35.61
N GLY A 717 -12.11 18.07 35.29
CA GLY A 717 -10.73 17.81 35.71
C GLY A 717 -10.55 18.19 37.18
N PRO A 718 -9.81 17.40 37.98
CA PRO A 718 -9.28 17.85 39.26
C PRO A 718 -7.84 18.34 39.12
N ASN A 719 -7.51 19.39 39.87
CA ASN A 719 -6.16 19.89 40.08
C ASN A 719 -5.18 18.76 40.50
N TRP A 720 -3.98 18.73 39.92
CA TRP A 720 -2.68 18.82 40.61
C TRP A 720 -1.57 19.05 39.57
#